data_AF-A0A4Q2DJG9-F1
#
_entry.id   AF-A0A4Q2DJG9-F1
#
_cell.length_a   1.000
_cell.length_b   1.000
_cell.length_c   1.000
_cell.angle_alpha   90.00
_cell.angle_beta   90.00
_cell.angle_gamma   90.00
#
_symmetry.space_group_name_H-M   'P 1'
#
loop_
_entity.id
_entity.type
_entity.pdbx_description
1 polymer ?
#
loop_
_entity_poly.entity_id
_entity_poly.type
_entity_poly.pdbx_seq_one_letter_code
_entity_poly.pdbx_strand_id
1 'polypeptide(L)'
;MPKIRTSRTKQPPEGFEDIETILDDYAKKMRDAENESHEGKRKAESLWPIMRISHARSRYVYELYYKREAISRELYDWLLKEGYADANLIAKWKKTGYEKLCCLRCIQTRDMNYQGSTCICRVPKAQVRAGTVVECVHCEHAARLFARAEGGAHEQGGIISGDNPVVYNPENPFRLWVIQVVIIISMTQLLALPLGKLRQPRVIAEIIGGVLLGPTVMGRIPNFQETIFPRDAMPLLSLTSTIGLILFLFLVGLEIDTRMIKRNVKASVTVSIAGLLVPLGLGAALGVGLYRRFIDPSVNFGYFLLFTAVAIGITAFPVLCRILTELKLLETQVGVVVLSAGIGNDVIGWVLLALTVALVNASSGLTALWVLLVCLGYCIFLLYPVRWAFVWLAKRTGSLEQGSPTTFMMTVTLLLVFISAFFTDIIGVHAIFGGFLAGLIIPHENGFAISLVEKIEDLVSILFLPLYFTLSGLRTDLGLLNDGVAWGYTIIICLVAFASKFISCGVAAFAFGFNWREAGAIGSLMSCKGLVELIVLNIGLQAGVLNPQTFSMFVVHALVLTFLTTPLTLLFYPSKYRTTALPKPSKTRKDDVEGGSIEKKPIHDDQFKTRFSLVLDKVEELPAAMALSQLLHSTGSPSTTTLALSTSSDTDIKEVPVENGAKREELRNAAPIIAIDALRLMELTNRSSAVLRSTQEADALMYNDPVISIYRAFGQLNQLAVSASISIVNYNDFTQAISEHVVNSESEMLLIPWSRGTTSVIPTPPEMGAAPSGFGVRNPFDGIFHKTTTQDQTSSVVHSEFIRSVFLRCPCDVALFVERGTSTSSLSAAQHLFLPFFGGPDDRLALTFLVQLCSRSTVTATVVWIKKSEELSPQTSDEADLAAKTTSPMSPGLGNAPHLTMAAADTVYGAHNTQTRLASDTADNLAWEKYANPDSSLPPSVTSALARITFSTESSPTPLHRITELVHSETEKIAVNHGRTMIVLVGRSRRLAVESLTGELRTIISATGSHIGSSVSKTLGDVGAALVAKNANASLLVVQASASPTAL
;
A
#
# COMPACT_ATOMS: atom_id res chain seq x y z
N MET A 1 -23.35 48.54 -66.88
CA MET A 1 -23.29 47.32 -67.72
C MET A 1 -22.01 47.33 -68.55
N PRO A 2 -21.39 46.17 -68.83
CA PRO A 2 -20.28 46.10 -69.77
C PRO A 2 -20.73 46.60 -71.15
N LYS A 3 -19.83 47.19 -71.92
CA LYS A 3 -20.15 47.74 -73.25
C LYS A 3 -20.62 46.61 -74.18
N ILE A 4 -21.71 46.84 -74.91
CA ILE A 4 -22.22 45.88 -75.90
C ILE A 4 -21.13 45.66 -76.95
N ARG A 5 -20.69 44.40 -77.11
CA ARG A 5 -19.68 44.02 -78.09
C ARG A 5 -20.19 44.34 -79.50
N THR A 6 -19.49 45.23 -80.20
CA THR A 6 -19.70 45.50 -81.64
C THR A 6 -18.48 44.97 -82.40
N SER A 7 -18.52 44.87 -83.73
CA SER A 7 -17.37 44.37 -84.51
C SER A 7 -16.09 45.23 -84.39
N ARG A 8 -16.14 46.36 -83.66
CA ARG A 8 -15.04 47.28 -83.36
C ARG A 8 -14.43 47.14 -81.95
N THR A 9 -14.89 46.22 -81.11
CA THR A 9 -14.32 46.01 -79.76
C THR A 9 -13.08 45.11 -79.78
N LYS A 10 -12.04 45.47 -79.01
CA LYS A 10 -10.75 44.76 -78.90
C LYS A 10 -10.97 43.33 -78.37
N GLN A 11 -10.33 42.32 -78.97
CA GLN A 11 -10.45 40.93 -78.53
C GLN A 11 -9.98 40.76 -77.06
N PRO A 12 -10.63 39.87 -76.28
CA PRO A 12 -10.24 39.63 -74.90
C PRO A 12 -8.86 38.95 -74.81
N PRO A 13 -8.07 39.20 -73.75
CA PRO A 13 -6.81 38.51 -73.48
C PRO A 13 -6.99 37.01 -73.25
N GLU A 14 -5.91 36.23 -73.36
CA GLU A 14 -5.89 34.78 -73.10
C GLU A 14 -6.45 34.43 -71.70
N GLY A 15 -7.25 33.36 -71.61
CA GLY A 15 -7.89 32.90 -70.36
C GLY A 15 -9.27 33.51 -70.06
N PHE A 16 -9.80 34.38 -70.93
CA PHE A 16 -11.17 34.89 -70.76
C PHE A 16 -12.24 33.82 -71.03
N GLU A 17 -11.98 32.88 -71.95
CA GLU A 17 -12.93 31.82 -72.34
C GLU A 17 -13.35 30.94 -71.14
N ASP A 18 -12.43 30.69 -70.21
CA ASP A 18 -12.66 29.86 -69.02
C ASP A 18 -13.63 30.51 -68.00
N ILE A 19 -13.75 31.83 -68.02
CA ILE A 19 -14.56 32.61 -67.07
C ILE A 19 -15.76 33.30 -67.73
N GLU A 20 -15.82 33.34 -69.07
CA GLU A 20 -16.85 34.02 -69.85
C GLU A 20 -18.25 33.53 -69.50
N THR A 21 -18.44 32.20 -69.44
CA THR A 21 -19.73 31.56 -69.13
C THR A 21 -20.29 32.01 -67.77
N ILE A 22 -19.43 32.10 -66.76
CA ILE A 22 -19.82 32.50 -65.40
C ILE A 22 -20.11 34.02 -65.35
N LEU A 23 -19.34 34.84 -66.06
CA LEU A 23 -19.57 36.28 -66.13
C LEU A 23 -20.86 36.62 -66.88
N ASP A 24 -21.20 35.87 -67.92
CA ASP A 24 -22.44 35.99 -68.67
C ASP A 24 -23.66 35.56 -67.84
N ASP A 25 -23.52 34.54 -67.01
CA ASP A 25 -24.54 34.14 -66.03
C ASP A 25 -24.84 35.27 -65.05
N TYR A 26 -23.82 35.95 -64.54
CA TYR A 26 -24.03 37.14 -63.70
C TYR A 26 -24.70 38.28 -64.47
N ALA A 27 -24.34 38.50 -65.75
CA ALA A 27 -24.97 39.52 -66.58
C ALA A 27 -26.43 39.20 -66.90
N LYS A 28 -26.77 37.92 -67.11
CA LYS A 28 -28.15 37.45 -67.27
C LYS A 28 -28.95 37.68 -65.99
N LYS A 29 -28.42 37.25 -64.84
CA LYS A 29 -29.06 37.47 -63.52
C LYS A 29 -29.28 38.96 -63.22
N MET A 30 -28.36 39.85 -63.63
CA MET A 30 -28.57 41.29 -63.49
C MET A 30 -29.71 41.80 -64.38
N ARG A 31 -29.81 41.35 -65.64
CA ARG A 31 -30.92 41.72 -66.54
C ARG A 31 -32.26 41.21 -66.02
N ASP A 32 -32.29 39.98 -65.50
CA ASP A 32 -33.49 39.40 -64.90
C ASP A 32 -33.93 40.22 -63.69
N ALA A 33 -32.99 40.62 -62.82
CA ALA A 33 -33.25 41.47 -61.66
C ALA A 33 -33.69 42.91 -62.03
N GLU A 34 -33.22 43.46 -63.14
CA GLU A 34 -33.67 44.77 -63.67
C GLU A 34 -35.09 44.70 -64.25
N ASN A 35 -35.52 43.54 -64.74
CA ASN A 35 -36.84 43.33 -65.32
C ASN A 35 -37.92 42.95 -64.29
N GLU A 36 -37.57 42.74 -63.01
CA GLU A 36 -38.53 42.44 -61.94
C GLU A 36 -39.44 43.64 -61.64
N SER A 37 -40.74 43.41 -61.47
CA SER A 37 -41.71 44.47 -61.17
C SER A 37 -41.41 45.18 -59.85
N HIS A 38 -41.36 46.52 -59.88
CA HIS A 38 -41.02 47.36 -58.72
C HIS A 38 -42.22 47.96 -57.97
N GLU A 39 -43.46 47.52 -58.27
CA GLU A 39 -44.66 48.01 -57.58
C GLU A 39 -44.61 47.72 -56.07
N GLY A 40 -44.81 48.76 -55.26
CA GLY A 40 -44.84 48.66 -53.79
C GLY A 40 -43.48 48.64 -53.09
N LYS A 41 -42.35 48.57 -53.80
CA LYS A 41 -41.00 48.58 -53.20
C LYS A 41 -40.39 49.99 -53.14
N ARG A 42 -39.61 50.31 -52.11
CA ARG A 42 -38.84 51.56 -52.08
C ARG A 42 -37.77 51.54 -53.18
N LYS A 43 -37.40 52.72 -53.70
CA LYS A 43 -36.32 52.86 -54.72
C LYS A 43 -34.99 52.19 -54.30
N ALA A 44 -34.71 52.11 -53.00
CA ALA A 44 -33.53 51.40 -52.50
C ALA A 44 -33.70 49.88 -52.57
N GLU A 45 -34.87 49.37 -52.15
CA GLU A 45 -35.22 47.94 -52.12
C GLU A 45 -35.29 47.36 -53.54
N SER A 46 -35.77 48.12 -54.52
CA SER A 46 -35.77 47.69 -55.93
C SER A 46 -34.36 47.56 -56.53
N LEU A 47 -33.38 48.30 -56.00
CA LEU A 47 -32.00 48.29 -56.48
C LEU A 47 -31.10 47.27 -55.76
N TRP A 48 -31.53 46.70 -54.62
CA TRP A 48 -30.72 45.77 -53.84
C TRP A 48 -30.31 44.51 -54.62
N PRO A 49 -31.20 43.81 -55.36
CA PRO A 49 -30.81 42.61 -56.09
C PRO A 49 -29.74 42.91 -57.15
N ILE A 50 -29.87 44.03 -57.86
CA ILE A 50 -28.94 44.49 -58.89
C ILE A 50 -27.56 44.78 -58.26
N MET A 51 -27.53 45.52 -57.16
CA MET A 51 -26.29 45.83 -56.44
C MET A 51 -25.64 44.57 -55.86
N ARG A 52 -26.42 43.62 -55.34
CA ARG A 52 -25.92 42.36 -54.80
C ARG A 52 -25.22 41.52 -55.86
N ILE A 53 -25.83 41.40 -57.05
CA ILE A 53 -25.25 40.62 -58.16
C ILE A 53 -23.99 41.32 -58.69
N SER A 54 -24.01 42.65 -58.82
CA SER A 54 -22.84 43.44 -59.25
C SER A 54 -21.64 43.27 -58.29
N HIS A 55 -21.88 43.32 -56.98
CA HIS A 55 -20.82 43.11 -55.99
C HIS A 55 -20.35 41.67 -55.91
N ALA A 56 -21.25 40.68 -56.07
CA ALA A 56 -20.88 39.26 -56.13
C ALA A 56 -19.98 38.97 -57.35
N ARG A 57 -20.32 39.54 -58.51
CA ARG A 57 -19.48 39.47 -59.72
C ARG A 57 -18.12 40.12 -59.50
N SER A 58 -18.07 41.27 -58.84
CA SER A 58 -16.81 41.93 -58.48
C SER A 58 -15.97 41.10 -57.50
N ARG A 59 -16.61 40.41 -56.55
CA ARG A 59 -15.93 39.53 -55.57
C ARG A 59 -15.34 38.30 -56.24
N TYR A 60 -16.07 37.72 -57.19
CA TYR A 60 -15.57 36.59 -57.98
C TYR A 60 -14.27 36.94 -58.72
N VAL A 61 -14.23 38.08 -59.42
CA VAL A 61 -13.02 38.57 -60.10
C VAL A 61 -11.87 38.83 -59.11
N TYR A 62 -12.17 39.40 -57.94
CA TYR A 62 -11.17 39.60 -56.88
C TYR A 62 -10.56 38.29 -56.38
N GLU A 63 -11.37 37.26 -56.13
CA GLU A 63 -10.87 35.99 -55.61
C GLU A 63 -10.06 35.21 -56.65
N LEU A 64 -10.46 35.25 -57.92
CA LEU A 64 -9.69 34.65 -59.01
C LEU A 64 -8.29 35.24 -59.11
N TYR A 65 -8.14 36.56 -59.01
CA TYR A 65 -6.84 37.21 -59.15
C TYR A 65 -6.00 37.19 -57.87
N TYR A 66 -6.57 37.59 -56.72
CA TYR A 66 -5.81 37.80 -55.48
C TYR A 66 -5.72 36.59 -54.55
N LYS A 67 -6.63 35.62 -54.64
CA LYS A 67 -6.61 34.44 -53.74
C LYS A 67 -6.23 33.15 -54.46
N ARG A 68 -6.74 32.97 -55.68
CA ARG A 68 -6.54 31.73 -56.45
C ARG A 68 -5.46 31.85 -57.53
N GLU A 69 -5.03 33.07 -57.85
CA GLU A 69 -4.05 33.38 -58.90
C GLU A 69 -4.38 32.73 -60.26
N ALA A 70 -5.67 32.54 -60.55
CA ALA A 70 -6.17 31.76 -61.68
C ALA A 70 -6.33 32.58 -62.98
N ILE A 71 -6.20 33.91 -62.91
CA ILE A 71 -6.27 34.80 -64.08
C ILE A 71 -5.03 35.69 -64.16
N SER A 72 -4.56 35.99 -65.38
CA SER A 72 -3.40 36.84 -65.59
C SER A 72 -3.68 38.30 -65.21
N ARG A 73 -2.61 39.06 -64.90
CA ARG A 73 -2.72 40.49 -64.59
C ARG A 73 -3.31 41.29 -65.76
N GLU A 74 -2.96 40.94 -66.99
CA GLU A 74 -3.49 41.58 -68.19
C GLU A 74 -4.99 41.37 -68.35
N LEU A 75 -5.48 40.14 -68.07
CA LEU A 75 -6.90 39.82 -68.10
C LEU A 75 -7.66 40.54 -66.97
N TYR A 76 -7.10 40.57 -65.77
CA TYR A 76 -7.68 41.29 -64.63
C TYR A 76 -7.83 42.79 -64.91
N ASP A 77 -6.79 43.45 -65.43
CA ASP A 77 -6.84 44.88 -65.77
C ASP A 77 -7.82 45.16 -66.92
N TRP A 78 -7.93 44.23 -67.88
CA TRP A 78 -8.94 44.30 -68.96
C TRP A 78 -10.37 44.18 -68.42
N LEU A 79 -10.63 43.25 -67.51
CA LEU A 79 -11.96 43.06 -66.87
C LEU A 79 -12.41 44.30 -66.08
N LEU A 80 -11.48 44.98 -65.40
CA LEU A 80 -11.76 46.25 -64.73
C LEU A 80 -12.11 47.35 -65.73
N LYS A 81 -11.36 47.45 -66.84
CA LYS A 81 -11.56 48.47 -67.87
C LYS A 81 -12.89 48.32 -68.61
N GLU A 82 -13.33 47.09 -68.85
CA GLU A 82 -14.63 46.79 -69.47
C GLU A 82 -15.80 46.80 -68.48
N GLY A 83 -15.55 47.05 -67.18
CA GLY A 83 -16.60 47.22 -66.18
C GLY A 83 -17.25 45.91 -65.71
N TYR A 84 -16.52 44.79 -65.78
CA TYR A 84 -16.97 43.52 -65.19
C TYR A 84 -16.86 43.51 -63.66
N ALA A 85 -15.95 44.28 -63.09
CA ALA A 85 -15.80 44.42 -61.64
C ALA A 85 -15.54 45.88 -61.22
N ASP A 86 -15.95 46.23 -60.01
CA ASP A 86 -15.74 47.56 -59.43
C ASP A 86 -14.35 47.68 -58.78
N ALA A 87 -13.47 48.45 -59.42
CA ALA A 87 -12.11 48.69 -58.95
C ALA A 87 -12.06 49.34 -57.55
N ASN A 88 -13.00 50.23 -57.23
CA ASN A 88 -13.02 50.95 -55.95
C ASN A 88 -13.39 50.02 -54.79
N LEU A 89 -14.34 49.11 -55.01
CA LEU A 89 -14.73 48.11 -54.02
C LEU A 89 -13.59 47.11 -53.78
N ILE A 90 -12.94 46.65 -54.85
CA ILE A 90 -11.80 45.74 -54.75
C ILE A 90 -10.62 46.40 -54.00
N ALA A 91 -10.34 47.68 -54.27
CA ALA A 91 -9.28 48.41 -53.57
C ALA A 91 -9.52 48.47 -52.05
N LYS A 92 -10.79 48.45 -51.60
CA LYS A 92 -11.11 48.41 -50.17
C LYS A 92 -10.93 47.02 -49.57
N TRP A 93 -11.26 45.94 -50.27
CA TRP A 93 -11.05 44.57 -49.78
C TRP A 93 -9.59 44.22 -49.50
N LYS A 94 -8.64 44.95 -50.10
CA LYS A 94 -7.20 44.82 -49.81
C LYS A 94 -6.78 45.40 -48.45
N LYS A 95 -7.60 46.27 -47.84
CA LYS A 95 -7.27 46.90 -46.56
C LYS A 95 -7.72 46.03 -45.40
N THR A 96 -6.89 45.93 -44.36
CA THR A 96 -7.19 45.19 -43.15
C THR A 96 -8.47 45.73 -42.47
N GLY A 97 -9.39 44.84 -42.12
CA GLY A 97 -10.68 45.16 -41.52
C GLY A 97 -11.81 45.52 -42.51
N TYR A 98 -11.54 45.52 -43.82
CA TYR A 98 -12.54 45.76 -44.87
C TYR A 98 -12.76 44.55 -45.77
N GLU A 99 -12.23 43.38 -45.42
CA GLU A 99 -12.21 42.18 -46.28
C GLU A 99 -13.61 41.64 -46.58
N LYS A 100 -14.59 41.98 -45.72
CA LYS A 100 -16.01 41.58 -45.79
C LYS A 100 -16.94 42.73 -46.15
N LEU A 101 -16.39 43.85 -46.61
CA LEU A 101 -17.20 45.00 -46.98
C LEU A 101 -18.18 44.64 -48.10
N CYS A 102 -19.47 44.80 -47.82
CA CYS A 102 -20.55 44.39 -48.71
C CYS A 102 -20.84 45.39 -49.84
N CYS A 103 -20.60 46.69 -49.63
CA CYS A 103 -20.68 47.75 -50.65
C CYS A 103 -19.95 49.03 -50.19
N LEU A 104 -19.64 49.95 -51.11
CA LEU A 104 -18.98 51.22 -50.78
C LEU A 104 -19.86 52.18 -49.98
N ARG A 105 -21.19 52.07 -50.10
CA ARG A 105 -22.15 52.90 -49.33
C ARG A 105 -22.09 52.63 -47.82
N CYS A 106 -21.68 51.42 -47.41
CA CYS A 106 -21.48 51.07 -46.01
C CYS A 106 -20.33 51.81 -45.30
N ILE A 107 -19.52 52.56 -46.04
CA ILE A 107 -18.43 53.39 -45.49
C ILE A 107 -18.83 54.88 -45.45
N GLN A 108 -19.87 55.29 -46.18
CA GLN A 108 -20.27 56.70 -46.24
C GLN A 108 -21.04 57.08 -44.98
N THR A 109 -20.52 58.06 -44.24
CA THR A 109 -21.09 58.54 -42.96
C THR A 109 -22.50 59.12 -43.10
N ARG A 110 -22.87 59.61 -44.28
CA ARG A 110 -24.18 60.23 -44.57
C ARG A 110 -25.33 59.21 -44.70
N ASP A 111 -25.02 57.94 -44.96
CA ASP A 111 -25.99 56.89 -45.26
C ASP A 111 -26.23 55.93 -44.06
N MET A 112 -25.86 56.32 -42.84
CA MET A 112 -25.93 55.45 -41.64
C MET A 112 -27.16 55.75 -40.77
N ASN A 113 -28.01 54.74 -40.53
CA ASN A 113 -29.24 54.87 -39.71
C ASN A 113 -29.07 54.52 -38.21
N TYR A 114 -27.88 54.12 -37.76
CA TYR A 114 -27.61 53.84 -36.35
C TYR A 114 -26.72 54.95 -35.77
N GLN A 115 -27.13 55.52 -34.64
CA GLN A 115 -26.37 56.52 -33.89
C GLN A 115 -24.97 55.98 -33.55
N GLY A 116 -23.96 56.41 -34.31
CA GLY A 116 -22.55 56.32 -33.92
C GLY A 116 -21.78 55.02 -34.19
N SER A 117 -22.38 53.94 -34.70
CA SER A 117 -21.65 52.68 -34.96
C SER A 117 -21.48 52.38 -36.45
N THR A 118 -20.27 51.94 -36.81
CA THR A 118 -19.87 51.45 -38.13
C THR A 118 -20.88 50.45 -38.72
N CYS A 119 -21.07 50.44 -40.05
CA CYS A 119 -21.99 49.50 -40.69
C CYS A 119 -21.58 48.06 -40.35
N ILE A 120 -22.52 47.13 -40.17
CA ILE A 120 -22.24 45.75 -39.70
C ILE A 120 -21.16 45.02 -40.53
N CYS A 121 -21.05 45.37 -41.82
CA CYS A 121 -19.99 44.89 -42.71
C CYS A 121 -18.55 45.32 -42.29
N ARG A 122 -18.41 46.15 -41.24
CA ARG A 122 -17.17 46.68 -40.62
C ARG A 122 -16.97 46.20 -39.17
N VAL A 123 -17.91 45.46 -38.58
CA VAL A 123 -17.78 44.93 -37.22
C VAL A 123 -16.95 43.63 -37.22
N PRO A 124 -15.87 43.52 -36.42
CA PRO A 124 -15.10 42.29 -36.30
C PRO A 124 -16.00 41.12 -35.86
N LYS A 125 -15.84 39.93 -36.46
CA LYS A 125 -16.65 38.74 -36.15
C LYS A 125 -16.70 38.41 -34.65
N ALA A 126 -15.63 38.74 -33.90
CA ALA A 126 -15.54 38.52 -32.45
C ALA A 126 -16.58 39.29 -31.62
N GLN A 127 -17.17 40.36 -32.17
CA GLN A 127 -18.15 41.19 -31.45
C GLN A 127 -19.61 40.83 -31.78
N VAL A 128 -19.84 39.85 -32.68
CA VAL A 128 -21.19 39.46 -33.11
C VAL A 128 -21.58 38.16 -32.42
N ARG A 129 -22.61 38.19 -31.57
CA ARG A 129 -23.14 37.01 -30.85
C ARG A 129 -23.63 35.94 -31.85
N ALA A 130 -23.26 34.70 -31.61
CA ALA A 130 -23.68 33.55 -32.41
C ALA A 130 -25.21 33.42 -32.42
N GLY A 131 -25.82 33.25 -33.60
CA GLY A 131 -27.26 33.09 -33.79
C GLY A 131 -28.05 34.36 -34.11
N THR A 132 -27.42 35.54 -34.09
CA THR A 132 -28.10 36.81 -34.43
C THR A 132 -28.11 37.03 -35.95
N VAL A 133 -29.29 36.97 -36.59
CA VAL A 133 -29.46 37.37 -38.00
C VAL A 133 -29.67 38.89 -38.05
N VAL A 134 -28.71 39.63 -38.60
CA VAL A 134 -28.80 41.09 -38.73
C VAL A 134 -28.45 41.49 -40.17
N GLU A 135 -29.34 42.23 -40.81
CA GLU A 135 -29.29 42.51 -42.25
C GLU A 135 -28.83 43.96 -42.53
N CYS A 136 -28.04 44.13 -43.60
CA CYS A 136 -27.62 45.46 -44.03
C CYS A 136 -28.72 46.16 -44.85
N VAL A 137 -29.23 47.29 -44.36
CA VAL A 137 -30.33 48.09 -44.93
C VAL A 137 -30.04 48.67 -46.34
N HIS A 138 -28.79 48.64 -46.83
CA HIS A 138 -28.46 49.21 -48.15
C HIS A 138 -28.18 48.20 -49.25
N CYS A 139 -28.05 46.92 -48.92
CA CYS A 139 -27.69 45.87 -49.89
C CYS A 139 -28.49 44.58 -49.68
N GLU A 140 -29.45 44.57 -48.73
CA GLU A 140 -30.11 43.36 -48.21
C GLU A 140 -29.12 42.20 -48.05
N HIS A 141 -27.91 42.52 -47.57
CA HIS A 141 -26.98 41.48 -47.21
C HIS A 141 -27.44 41.00 -45.85
N ALA A 142 -28.36 40.03 -45.85
CA ALA A 142 -28.39 39.02 -44.84
C ALA A 142 -27.01 38.36 -44.91
N ALA A 143 -26.10 38.81 -44.06
CA ALA A 143 -25.02 37.95 -43.66
C ALA A 143 -25.69 36.80 -42.88
N ARG A 144 -26.24 35.82 -43.61
CA ARG A 144 -26.33 34.44 -43.14
C ARG A 144 -24.89 33.98 -42.98
N LEU A 145 -24.24 34.50 -41.96
CA LEU A 145 -23.05 33.93 -41.38
C LEU A 145 -23.50 32.64 -40.73
N PHE A 146 -23.79 31.63 -41.55
CA PHE A 146 -23.42 30.29 -41.16
C PHE A 146 -21.94 30.39 -40.82
N ALA A 147 -21.63 30.27 -39.53
CA ALA A 147 -20.28 30.11 -39.05
C ALA A 147 -19.75 28.78 -39.62
N ARG A 148 -19.35 28.80 -40.89
CA ARG A 148 -18.36 27.85 -41.41
C ARG A 148 -17.03 28.58 -41.28
N ALA A 149 -16.50 28.54 -40.07
CA ALA A 149 -15.13 28.92 -39.76
C ALA A 149 -14.40 27.62 -39.39
N GLU A 150 -13.89 26.92 -40.41
CA GLU A 150 -12.64 26.21 -40.24
C GLU A 150 -11.56 27.31 -40.14
N GLY A 151 -10.85 27.40 -38.99
CA GLY A 151 -9.65 28.22 -38.87
C GLY A 151 -9.74 29.51 -38.02
N GLY A 152 -10.58 29.59 -37.01
CA GLY A 152 -10.45 30.57 -35.93
C GLY A 152 -10.19 29.85 -34.61
N ALA A 153 -9.08 30.14 -33.92
CA ALA A 153 -8.73 29.53 -32.64
C ALA A 153 -9.94 29.52 -31.70
N HIS A 154 -10.38 28.31 -31.31
CA HIS A 154 -11.48 28.11 -30.39
C HIS A 154 -11.24 28.96 -29.13
N GLU A 155 -12.21 29.80 -28.76
CA GLU A 155 -12.26 30.36 -27.41
C GLU A 155 -12.22 29.16 -26.44
N GLN A 156 -11.12 29.00 -25.71
CA GLN A 156 -11.03 28.05 -24.60
C GLN A 156 -11.80 28.62 -23.42
N GLY A 157 -13.10 28.80 -23.59
CA GLY A 157 -13.99 29.21 -22.53
C GLY A 157 -13.91 28.23 -21.37
N GLY A 158 -13.83 28.75 -20.15
CA GLY A 158 -14.08 27.95 -18.96
C GLY A 158 -15.59 27.74 -18.78
N ILE A 159 -15.98 27.05 -17.71
CA ILE A 159 -17.39 26.98 -17.27
C ILE A 159 -18.03 28.38 -17.18
N ILE A 160 -17.23 29.38 -16.81
CA ILE A 160 -17.63 30.79 -16.64
C ILE A 160 -18.01 31.44 -17.99
N SER A 161 -17.46 30.94 -19.10
CA SER A 161 -17.75 31.40 -20.45
C SER A 161 -18.98 30.72 -21.07
N GLY A 162 -19.64 29.82 -20.33
CA GLY A 162 -20.80 29.04 -20.81
C GLY A 162 -20.44 27.70 -21.45
N ASP A 163 -19.17 27.29 -21.45
CA ASP A 163 -18.75 25.99 -21.97
C ASP A 163 -19.15 24.86 -21.02
N ASN A 164 -19.85 23.86 -21.55
CA ASN A 164 -20.18 22.65 -20.80
C ASN A 164 -18.95 21.70 -20.77
N PRO A 165 -18.37 21.41 -19.59
CA PRO A 165 -17.14 20.60 -19.49
C PRO A 165 -17.37 19.11 -19.79
N VAL A 166 -18.64 18.69 -19.87
CA VAL A 166 -19.03 17.29 -20.12
C VAL A 166 -19.15 17.00 -21.62
N VAL A 167 -19.23 18.03 -22.47
CA VAL A 167 -19.26 17.83 -23.92
C VAL A 167 -17.86 17.46 -24.41
N TYR A 168 -17.77 16.33 -25.13
CA TYR A 168 -16.51 15.88 -25.71
C TYR A 168 -16.02 16.86 -26.78
N ASN A 169 -14.80 17.38 -26.58
CA ASN A 169 -14.11 18.19 -27.57
C ASN A 169 -12.84 17.43 -28.02
N PRO A 170 -12.72 17.05 -29.32
CA PRO A 170 -11.56 16.32 -29.82
C PRO A 170 -10.24 17.11 -29.72
N GLU A 171 -10.29 18.45 -29.71
CA GLU A 171 -9.08 19.27 -29.55
C GLU A 171 -8.58 19.30 -28.10
N ASN A 172 -9.48 19.17 -27.12
CA ASN A 172 -9.18 19.25 -25.68
C ASN A 172 -9.92 18.15 -24.89
N PRO A 173 -9.60 16.87 -25.08
CA PRO A 173 -10.37 15.77 -24.48
C PRO A 173 -10.12 15.60 -22.97
N PHE A 174 -9.15 16.34 -22.42
CA PHE A 174 -8.75 16.26 -21.01
C PHE A 174 -9.88 16.51 -20.02
N ARG A 175 -10.77 17.48 -20.29
CA ARG A 175 -11.86 17.86 -19.34
C ARG A 175 -12.79 16.68 -19.05
N LEU A 176 -13.28 16.03 -20.10
CA LEU A 176 -14.15 14.86 -19.98
C LEU A 176 -13.39 13.66 -19.39
N TRP A 177 -12.13 13.46 -19.78
CA TRP A 177 -11.29 12.39 -19.22
C TRP A 177 -11.13 12.52 -17.70
N VAL A 178 -10.89 13.72 -17.17
CA VAL A 178 -10.81 13.93 -15.70
C VAL A 178 -12.13 13.58 -15.03
N ILE A 179 -13.27 14.00 -15.60
CA ILE A 179 -14.60 13.68 -15.08
C ILE A 179 -14.81 12.16 -15.03
N GLN A 180 -14.48 11.46 -16.12
CA GLN A 180 -14.57 9.99 -16.19
C GLN A 180 -13.70 9.34 -15.11
N VAL A 181 -12.44 9.75 -14.97
CA VAL A 181 -11.51 9.21 -13.96
C VAL A 181 -12.05 9.41 -12.54
N VAL A 182 -12.56 10.61 -12.23
CA VAL A 182 -13.12 10.90 -10.90
C VAL A 182 -14.34 10.03 -10.61
N ILE A 183 -15.26 9.85 -11.57
CA ILE A 183 -16.44 8.99 -11.41
C ILE A 183 -16.02 7.54 -11.20
N ILE A 184 -15.08 7.04 -12.00
CA ILE A 184 -14.57 5.67 -11.93
C ILE A 184 -13.93 5.40 -10.57
N ILE A 185 -12.99 6.24 -10.14
CA ILE A 185 -12.29 6.05 -8.86
C ILE A 185 -13.29 6.18 -7.70
N SER A 186 -14.17 7.17 -7.72
CA SER A 186 -15.15 7.36 -6.64
C SER A 186 -16.07 6.16 -6.49
N MET A 187 -16.59 5.62 -7.62
CA MET A 187 -17.48 4.46 -7.61
C MET A 187 -16.78 3.20 -7.11
N THR A 188 -15.59 2.92 -7.63
CA THR A 188 -14.82 1.72 -7.27
C THR A 188 -14.36 1.76 -5.80
N GLN A 189 -13.98 2.93 -5.27
CA GLN A 189 -13.62 3.10 -3.86
C GLN A 189 -14.84 2.96 -2.93
N LEU A 190 -15.99 3.53 -3.31
CA LEU A 190 -17.22 3.41 -2.52
C LEU A 190 -17.64 1.95 -2.39
N LEU A 191 -17.53 1.16 -3.47
CA LEU A 191 -17.79 -0.28 -3.45
C LEU A 191 -16.73 -1.06 -2.66
N ALA A 192 -15.46 -0.63 -2.68
CA ALA A 192 -14.40 -1.30 -1.94
C ALA A 192 -14.61 -1.25 -0.41
N LEU A 193 -15.30 -0.24 0.13
CA LEU A 193 -15.57 -0.13 1.57
C LEU A 193 -16.42 -1.29 2.14
N PRO A 194 -17.64 -1.60 1.61
CA PRO A 194 -18.42 -2.74 2.07
C PRO A 194 -17.79 -4.08 1.67
N LEU A 195 -17.20 -4.20 0.47
CA LEU A 195 -16.56 -5.44 0.03
C LEU A 195 -15.31 -5.77 0.87
N GLY A 196 -14.56 -4.76 1.31
CA GLY A 196 -13.43 -4.94 2.23
C GLY A 196 -13.86 -5.54 3.57
N LYS A 197 -15.06 -5.19 4.09
CA LYS A 197 -15.62 -5.83 5.30
C LYS A 197 -15.94 -7.31 5.09
N LEU A 198 -16.23 -7.72 3.85
CA LEU A 198 -16.46 -9.12 3.45
C LEU A 198 -15.15 -9.87 3.11
N ARG A 199 -13.97 -9.25 3.33
CA ARG A 199 -12.65 -9.82 2.97
C ARG A 199 -12.53 -10.16 1.49
N GLN A 200 -13.10 -9.32 0.63
CA GLN A 200 -13.01 -9.47 -0.81
C GLN A 200 -11.90 -8.57 -1.37
N PRO A 201 -11.06 -9.07 -2.31
CA PRO A 201 -10.03 -8.26 -2.96
C PRO A 201 -10.61 -7.02 -3.65
N ARG A 202 -9.88 -5.89 -3.59
CA ARG A 202 -10.29 -4.61 -4.19
C ARG A 202 -10.62 -4.69 -5.68
N VAL A 203 -9.93 -5.58 -6.40
CA VAL A 203 -10.16 -5.88 -7.83
C VAL A 203 -11.62 -6.22 -8.13
N ILE A 204 -12.30 -6.94 -7.23
CA ILE A 204 -13.71 -7.30 -7.42
C ILE A 204 -14.59 -6.06 -7.41
N ALA A 205 -14.32 -5.11 -6.50
CA ALA A 205 -15.03 -3.83 -6.46
C ALA A 205 -14.78 -3.00 -7.71
N GLU A 206 -13.59 -3.07 -8.31
CA GLU A 206 -13.25 -2.38 -9.55
C GLU A 206 -14.03 -2.92 -10.75
N ILE A 207 -14.11 -4.25 -10.89
CA ILE A 207 -14.87 -4.90 -11.97
C ILE A 207 -16.38 -4.65 -11.80
N ILE A 208 -16.91 -4.85 -10.58
CA ILE A 208 -18.33 -4.59 -10.29
C ILE A 208 -18.65 -3.11 -10.53
N GLY A 209 -17.75 -2.20 -10.12
CA GLY A 209 -17.90 -0.77 -10.40
C GLY A 209 -18.00 -0.47 -11.88
N GLY A 210 -17.17 -1.13 -12.70
CA GLY A 210 -17.26 -1.06 -14.16
C GLY A 210 -18.58 -1.57 -14.72
N VAL A 211 -19.05 -2.73 -14.27
CA VAL A 211 -20.34 -3.32 -14.70
C VAL A 211 -21.51 -2.41 -14.31
N LEU A 212 -21.45 -1.79 -13.13
CA LEU A 212 -22.47 -0.84 -12.66
C LEU A 212 -22.46 0.46 -13.47
N LEU A 213 -21.29 1.00 -13.80
CA LEU A 213 -21.17 2.19 -14.66
C LEU A 213 -21.50 1.90 -16.13
N GLY A 214 -21.45 0.63 -16.53
CA GLY A 214 -21.72 0.15 -17.88
C GLY A 214 -23.19 0.10 -18.27
N PRO A 215 -23.50 -0.48 -19.44
CA PRO A 215 -24.86 -0.57 -19.99
C PRO A 215 -25.82 -1.39 -19.10
N THR A 216 -25.26 -2.22 -18.21
CA THR A 216 -26.04 -3.11 -17.33
C THR A 216 -26.90 -2.35 -16.31
N VAL A 217 -26.39 -1.25 -15.72
CA VAL A 217 -27.12 -0.50 -14.68
C VAL A 217 -27.22 0.98 -15.01
N MET A 218 -26.13 1.75 -14.90
CA MET A 218 -26.17 3.20 -15.10
C MET A 218 -26.39 3.60 -16.56
N GLY A 219 -25.95 2.78 -17.52
CA GLY A 219 -26.24 3.00 -18.94
C GLY A 219 -27.72 2.83 -19.32
N ARG A 220 -28.58 2.31 -18.42
CA ARG A 220 -30.05 2.32 -18.61
C ARG A 220 -30.68 3.68 -18.31
N ILE A 221 -29.96 4.57 -17.63
CA ILE A 221 -30.42 5.93 -17.37
C ILE A 221 -30.31 6.72 -18.69
N PRO A 222 -31.39 7.38 -19.15
CA PRO A 222 -31.35 8.10 -20.42
C PRO A 222 -30.25 9.16 -20.40
N ASN A 223 -29.52 9.29 -21.50
CA ASN A 223 -28.39 10.21 -21.74
C ASN A 223 -27.15 10.01 -20.86
N PHE A 224 -27.13 9.15 -19.83
CA PHE A 224 -25.96 8.99 -18.96
C PHE A 224 -24.73 8.50 -19.73
N GLN A 225 -24.89 7.41 -20.50
CA GLN A 225 -23.79 6.80 -21.24
C GLN A 225 -23.31 7.69 -22.39
N GLU A 226 -24.22 8.37 -23.10
CA GLU A 226 -23.85 9.30 -24.18
C GLU A 226 -23.15 10.56 -23.67
N THR A 227 -23.48 11.01 -22.47
CA THR A 227 -22.94 12.25 -21.87
C THR A 227 -21.59 12.01 -21.21
N ILE A 228 -21.45 10.95 -20.40
CA ILE A 228 -20.23 10.70 -19.61
C ILE A 228 -19.26 9.77 -20.34
N PHE A 229 -19.77 8.81 -21.10
CA PHE A 229 -18.99 7.77 -21.77
C PHE A 229 -19.25 7.73 -23.29
N PRO A 230 -19.11 8.86 -24.01
CA PRO A 230 -19.34 8.90 -25.46
C PRO A 230 -18.32 8.01 -26.19
N ARG A 231 -18.76 7.43 -27.33
CA ARG A 231 -17.93 6.53 -28.14
C ARG A 231 -16.61 7.17 -28.58
N ASP A 232 -16.63 8.48 -28.84
CA ASP A 232 -15.45 9.23 -29.29
C ASP A 232 -14.38 9.42 -28.20
N ALA A 233 -14.76 9.34 -26.91
CA ALA A 233 -13.82 9.43 -25.79
C ALA A 233 -13.22 8.07 -25.38
N MET A 234 -13.80 6.96 -25.83
CA MET A 234 -13.35 5.60 -25.49
C MET A 234 -11.89 5.30 -25.89
N PRO A 235 -11.37 5.75 -27.05
CA PRO A 235 -9.96 5.51 -27.41
C PRO A 235 -8.98 6.14 -26.41
N LEU A 236 -9.27 7.33 -25.88
CA LEU A 236 -8.42 8.00 -24.91
C LEU A 236 -8.39 7.25 -23.56
N LEU A 237 -9.57 6.82 -23.09
CA LEU A 237 -9.68 6.00 -21.88
C LEU A 237 -8.96 4.65 -22.07
N SER A 238 -9.12 4.03 -23.25
CA SER A 238 -8.43 2.79 -23.62
C SER A 238 -6.92 2.97 -23.60
N LEU A 239 -6.38 4.02 -24.23
CA LEU A 239 -4.94 4.31 -24.24
C LEU A 239 -4.39 4.47 -22.82
N THR A 240 -5.07 5.27 -21.99
CA THR A 240 -4.68 5.49 -20.59
C THR A 240 -4.67 4.18 -19.80
N SER A 241 -5.70 3.37 -19.99
CA SER A 241 -5.82 2.06 -19.32
C SER A 241 -4.77 1.06 -19.78
N THR A 242 -4.40 1.05 -21.06
CA THR A 242 -3.36 0.17 -21.62
C THR A 242 -1.98 0.54 -21.09
N ILE A 243 -1.66 1.84 -20.98
CA ILE A 243 -0.42 2.31 -20.32
C ILE A 243 -0.38 1.80 -18.88
N GLY A 244 -1.49 1.97 -18.17
CA GLY A 244 -1.69 1.44 -16.84
C GLY A 244 -1.42 -0.06 -16.71
N LEU A 245 -1.94 -0.82 -17.68
CA LEU A 245 -1.80 -2.26 -17.73
C LEU A 245 -0.38 -2.70 -18.09
N ILE A 246 0.34 -1.99 -18.95
CA ILE A 246 1.77 -2.23 -19.23
C ILE A 246 2.59 -2.07 -17.94
N LEU A 247 2.36 -0.98 -17.19
CA LEU A 247 3.04 -0.75 -15.91
C LEU A 247 2.65 -1.80 -14.86
N PHE A 248 1.38 -2.20 -14.82
CA PHE A 248 0.94 -3.29 -13.95
C PHE A 248 1.63 -4.60 -14.29
N LEU A 249 1.69 -4.98 -15.57
CA LEU A 249 2.35 -6.22 -15.97
C LEU A 249 3.85 -6.21 -15.73
N PHE A 250 4.46 -5.02 -15.81
CA PHE A 250 5.82 -4.82 -15.38
C PHE A 250 6.00 -5.11 -13.87
N LEU A 251 5.11 -4.62 -13.01
CA LEU A 251 5.12 -4.95 -11.58
C LEU A 251 4.92 -6.45 -11.34
N VAL A 252 4.01 -7.09 -12.08
CA VAL A 252 3.82 -8.55 -12.01
C VAL A 252 5.08 -9.30 -12.43
N GLY A 253 5.76 -8.87 -13.50
CA GLY A 253 7.03 -9.44 -13.94
C GLY A 253 8.14 -9.27 -12.89
N LEU A 254 8.14 -8.16 -12.15
CA LEU A 254 9.05 -7.89 -11.02
C LEU A 254 8.73 -8.73 -9.77
N GLU A 255 7.49 -9.19 -9.60
CA GLU A 255 7.09 -10.01 -8.47
C GLU A 255 7.52 -11.48 -8.62
N ILE A 256 7.80 -11.93 -9.86
CA ILE A 256 8.16 -13.31 -10.16
C ILE A 256 9.62 -13.59 -9.83
N ASP A 257 9.85 -14.20 -8.66
CA ASP A 257 11.17 -14.72 -8.28
C ASP A 257 11.28 -16.23 -8.47
N THR A 258 12.24 -16.62 -9.31
CA THR A 258 12.61 -18.02 -9.56
C THR A 258 13.23 -18.73 -8.35
N ARG A 259 13.72 -18.01 -7.33
CA ARG A 259 14.27 -18.64 -6.10
C ARG A 259 13.19 -19.31 -5.25
N MET A 260 12.00 -18.71 -5.18
CA MET A 260 10.86 -19.24 -4.42
C MET A 260 10.39 -20.61 -4.92
N ILE A 261 10.63 -20.91 -6.20
CA ILE A 261 10.27 -22.18 -6.82
C ILE A 261 11.03 -23.35 -6.17
N LYS A 262 12.23 -23.11 -5.60
CA LYS A 262 13.14 -24.17 -5.11
C LYS A 262 12.67 -24.90 -3.85
N ARG A 263 11.72 -24.35 -3.08
CA ARG A 263 11.17 -25.01 -1.87
C ARG A 263 9.89 -25.77 -2.23
N ASN A 264 9.85 -27.08 -1.98
CA ASN A 264 8.75 -27.99 -2.36
C ASN A 264 8.45 -28.08 -3.87
N VAL A 265 9.48 -27.95 -4.73
CA VAL A 265 9.39 -27.98 -6.21
C VAL A 265 8.48 -29.10 -6.72
N LYS A 266 8.63 -30.33 -6.20
CA LYS A 266 7.90 -31.50 -6.71
C LYS A 266 6.38 -31.34 -6.57
N ALA A 267 5.92 -30.92 -5.39
CA ALA A 267 4.49 -30.70 -5.15
C ALA A 267 3.96 -29.51 -5.96
N SER A 268 4.67 -28.39 -5.97
CA SER A 268 4.26 -27.18 -6.70
C SER A 268 4.19 -27.41 -8.22
N VAL A 269 5.16 -28.12 -8.80
CA VAL A 269 5.17 -28.44 -10.23
C VAL A 269 4.02 -29.37 -10.60
N THR A 270 3.75 -30.43 -9.82
CA THR A 270 2.64 -31.32 -10.15
C THR A 270 1.29 -30.64 -9.99
N VAL A 271 1.10 -29.82 -8.96
CA VAL A 271 -0.13 -29.00 -8.80
C VAL A 271 -0.27 -28.01 -9.96
N SER A 272 0.81 -27.37 -10.40
CA SER A 272 0.81 -26.47 -11.55
C SER A 272 0.40 -27.20 -12.85
N ILE A 273 1.04 -28.33 -13.18
CA ILE A 273 0.73 -29.11 -14.38
C ILE A 273 -0.71 -29.63 -14.37
N ALA A 274 -1.16 -30.21 -13.24
CA ALA A 274 -2.54 -30.68 -13.09
C ALA A 274 -3.55 -29.53 -13.16
N GLY A 275 -3.21 -28.40 -12.56
CA GLY A 275 -3.98 -27.15 -12.58
C GLY A 275 -4.02 -26.45 -13.93
N LEU A 276 -3.23 -26.89 -14.90
CA LEU A 276 -3.20 -26.34 -16.25
C LEU A 276 -3.81 -27.30 -17.28
N LEU A 277 -3.31 -28.54 -17.37
CA LEU A 277 -3.71 -29.48 -18.42
C LEU A 277 -5.19 -29.88 -18.35
N VAL A 278 -5.70 -30.18 -17.15
CA VAL A 278 -7.08 -30.64 -16.98
C VAL A 278 -8.08 -29.51 -17.28
N PRO A 279 -7.92 -28.28 -16.73
CA PRO A 279 -8.76 -27.15 -17.09
C PRO A 279 -8.67 -26.74 -18.56
N LEU A 280 -7.50 -26.78 -19.19
CA LEU A 280 -7.36 -26.52 -20.62
C LEU A 280 -8.17 -27.51 -21.47
N GLY A 281 -8.07 -28.81 -21.16
CA GLY A 281 -8.81 -29.85 -21.87
C GLY A 281 -10.33 -29.72 -21.72
N LEU A 282 -10.81 -29.49 -20.49
CA LEU A 282 -12.23 -29.28 -20.23
C LEU A 282 -12.75 -27.95 -20.79
N GLY A 283 -11.91 -26.91 -20.80
CA GLY A 283 -12.23 -25.63 -21.44
C GLY A 283 -12.35 -25.75 -22.96
N ALA A 284 -11.46 -26.51 -23.61
CA ALA A 284 -11.58 -26.83 -25.03
C ALA A 284 -12.88 -27.60 -25.32
N ALA A 285 -13.22 -28.58 -24.49
CA ALA A 285 -14.47 -29.34 -24.62
C ALA A 285 -15.71 -28.44 -24.48
N LEU A 286 -15.70 -27.51 -23.51
CA LEU A 286 -16.76 -26.52 -23.33
C LEU A 286 -16.85 -25.55 -24.52
N GLY A 287 -15.70 -25.16 -25.08
CA GLY A 287 -15.58 -24.31 -26.25
C GLY A 287 -16.31 -24.87 -27.48
N VAL A 288 -16.36 -26.19 -27.67
CA VAL A 288 -17.14 -26.82 -28.75
C VAL A 288 -18.62 -26.47 -28.66
N GLY A 289 -19.19 -26.51 -27.45
CA GLY A 289 -20.59 -26.20 -27.21
C GLY A 289 -20.89 -24.70 -27.37
N LEU A 290 -20.01 -23.84 -26.86
CA LEU A 290 -20.11 -22.39 -26.98
C LEU A 290 -20.04 -21.93 -28.45
N TYR A 291 -19.08 -22.46 -29.20
CA TYR A 291 -18.88 -22.10 -30.61
C TYR A 291 -20.13 -22.39 -31.44
N ARG A 292 -20.67 -23.61 -31.33
CA ARG A 292 -21.83 -24.04 -32.12
C ARG A 292 -23.09 -23.23 -31.86
N ARG A 293 -23.21 -22.61 -30.69
CA ARG A 293 -24.45 -21.94 -30.27
C ARG A 293 -24.41 -20.42 -30.38
N PHE A 294 -23.27 -19.80 -30.05
CA PHE A 294 -23.17 -18.35 -29.84
C PHE A 294 -22.18 -17.64 -30.76
N ILE A 295 -21.36 -18.38 -31.52
CA ILE A 295 -20.31 -17.81 -32.36
C ILE A 295 -20.65 -18.02 -33.83
N ASP A 296 -20.46 -16.97 -34.62
CA ASP A 296 -20.70 -17.01 -36.05
C ASP A 296 -19.65 -17.91 -36.75
N PRO A 297 -20.04 -18.70 -37.77
CA PRO A 297 -19.13 -19.59 -38.49
C PRO A 297 -17.95 -18.90 -39.20
N SER A 298 -17.92 -17.56 -39.25
CA SER A 298 -16.83 -16.77 -39.80
C SER A 298 -15.56 -16.79 -38.95
N VAL A 299 -15.69 -17.06 -37.63
CA VAL A 299 -14.53 -17.15 -36.72
C VAL A 299 -13.91 -18.54 -36.86
N ASN A 300 -12.58 -18.63 -36.89
CA ASN A 300 -11.92 -19.93 -36.95
C ASN A 300 -12.19 -20.76 -35.67
N PHE A 301 -12.76 -21.95 -35.84
CA PHE A 301 -13.08 -22.88 -34.76
C PHE A 301 -11.89 -23.19 -33.85
N GLY A 302 -10.70 -23.41 -34.43
CA GLY A 302 -9.48 -23.72 -33.69
C GLY A 302 -9.01 -22.57 -32.81
N TYR A 303 -9.10 -21.34 -33.31
CA TYR A 303 -8.74 -20.14 -32.55
C TYR A 303 -9.70 -19.92 -31.38
N PHE A 304 -11.00 -20.12 -31.60
CA PHE A 304 -11.99 -20.01 -30.53
C PHE A 304 -11.80 -21.09 -29.45
N LEU A 305 -11.52 -22.34 -29.83
CA LEU A 305 -11.27 -23.41 -28.86
C LEU A 305 -10.02 -23.14 -28.03
N LEU A 306 -8.91 -22.78 -28.69
CA LEU A 306 -7.66 -22.47 -28.01
C LEU A 306 -7.86 -21.31 -27.04
N PHE A 307 -8.53 -20.24 -27.49
CA PHE A 307 -8.82 -19.09 -26.67
C PHE A 307 -9.69 -19.45 -25.44
N THR A 308 -10.75 -20.22 -25.64
CA THR A 308 -11.66 -20.65 -24.55
C THR A 308 -10.95 -21.56 -23.56
N ALA A 309 -10.11 -22.48 -24.04
CA ALA A 309 -9.28 -23.32 -23.19
C ALA A 309 -8.37 -22.45 -22.31
N VAL A 310 -7.62 -21.52 -22.91
CA VAL A 310 -6.70 -20.62 -22.22
C VAL A 310 -7.42 -19.75 -21.20
N ALA A 311 -8.58 -19.17 -21.53
CA ALA A 311 -9.38 -18.37 -20.61
C ALA A 311 -9.84 -19.16 -19.37
N ILE A 312 -10.21 -20.44 -19.54
CA ILE A 312 -10.61 -21.30 -18.41
C ILE A 312 -9.39 -21.80 -17.62
N GLY A 313 -8.26 -22.02 -18.30
CA GLY A 313 -7.06 -22.66 -17.76
C GLY A 313 -6.11 -21.74 -16.99
N ILE A 314 -6.14 -20.42 -17.18
CA ILE A 314 -5.23 -19.49 -16.49
C ILE A 314 -5.67 -19.26 -15.04
N THR A 315 -4.72 -19.20 -14.11
CA THR A 315 -4.90 -18.76 -12.71
C THR A 315 -4.20 -17.41 -12.55
N ALA A 316 -4.81 -16.47 -11.82
CA ALA A 316 -4.23 -15.13 -11.62
C ALA A 316 -3.34 -15.07 -10.37
N PHE A 317 -2.02 -15.08 -10.55
CA PHE A 317 -1.05 -15.00 -9.45
C PHE A 317 -1.23 -13.75 -8.55
N PRO A 318 -1.40 -12.52 -9.07
CA PRO A 318 -1.47 -11.34 -8.20
C PRO A 318 -2.68 -11.34 -7.25
N VAL A 319 -3.84 -11.79 -7.74
CA VAL A 319 -5.05 -11.89 -6.92
C VAL A 319 -4.90 -12.99 -5.88
N LEU A 320 -4.35 -14.14 -6.28
CA LEU A 320 -4.04 -15.25 -5.38
C LEU A 320 -3.09 -14.82 -4.26
N CYS A 321 -2.00 -14.12 -4.60
CA CYS A 321 -1.03 -13.58 -3.67
C CYS A 321 -1.73 -12.68 -2.63
N ARG A 322 -2.56 -11.73 -3.10
CA ARG A 322 -3.33 -10.86 -2.22
C ARG A 322 -4.28 -11.61 -1.29
N ILE A 323 -5.01 -12.61 -1.80
CA ILE A 323 -5.88 -13.45 -0.96
C ILE A 323 -5.06 -14.19 0.11
N LEU A 324 -3.89 -14.74 -0.25
CA LEU A 324 -3.00 -15.40 0.71
C LEU A 324 -2.48 -14.43 1.79
N THR A 325 -2.13 -13.19 1.42
CA THR A 325 -1.71 -12.15 2.35
C THR A 325 -2.84 -11.76 3.31
N GLU A 326 -4.04 -11.47 2.78
CA GLU A 326 -5.21 -11.11 3.58
C GLU A 326 -5.65 -12.25 4.51
N LEU A 327 -5.47 -13.51 4.08
CA LEU A 327 -5.76 -14.69 4.88
C LEU A 327 -4.62 -15.10 5.82
N LYS A 328 -3.45 -14.45 5.75
CA LYS A 328 -2.22 -14.81 6.50
C LYS A 328 -1.79 -16.26 6.28
N LEU A 329 -1.78 -16.68 5.02
CA LEU A 329 -1.42 -18.03 4.61
C LEU A 329 -0.07 -18.12 3.90
N LEU A 330 0.58 -16.98 3.59
CA LEU A 330 1.86 -16.92 2.86
C LEU A 330 2.94 -17.82 3.45
N GLU A 331 3.03 -17.88 4.78
CA GLU A 331 4.05 -18.65 5.50
C GLU A 331 3.67 -20.11 5.74
N THR A 332 2.49 -20.55 5.31
CA THR A 332 2.05 -21.95 5.49
C THR A 332 2.53 -22.85 4.34
N GLN A 333 2.60 -24.16 4.56
CA GLN A 333 3.00 -25.11 3.49
C GLN A 333 2.05 -25.02 2.29
N VAL A 334 0.75 -24.86 2.56
CA VAL A 334 -0.28 -24.61 1.54
C VAL A 334 0.01 -23.33 0.76
N GLY A 335 0.28 -22.22 1.47
CA GLY A 335 0.58 -20.94 0.84
C GLY A 335 1.81 -20.99 -0.07
N VAL A 336 2.90 -21.61 0.38
CA VAL A 336 4.14 -21.75 -0.43
C VAL A 336 3.90 -22.57 -1.70
N VAL A 337 3.21 -23.71 -1.60
CA VAL A 337 2.91 -24.56 -2.77
C VAL A 337 1.99 -23.84 -3.76
N VAL A 338 0.95 -23.17 -3.25
CA VAL A 338 -0.01 -22.41 -4.05
C VAL A 338 0.65 -21.21 -4.72
N LEU A 339 1.51 -20.46 -4.01
CA LEU A 339 2.24 -19.32 -4.56
C LEU A 339 3.19 -19.78 -5.68
N SER A 340 3.98 -20.84 -5.43
CA SER A 340 4.93 -21.40 -6.40
C SER A 340 4.23 -21.99 -7.64
N ALA A 341 3.15 -22.75 -7.44
CA ALA A 341 2.34 -23.28 -8.54
C ALA A 341 1.64 -22.16 -9.33
N GLY A 342 1.18 -21.11 -8.64
CA GLY A 342 0.56 -19.92 -9.22
C GLY A 342 1.53 -19.16 -10.13
N ILE A 343 2.77 -18.92 -9.68
CA ILE A 343 3.82 -18.29 -10.49
C ILE A 343 4.09 -19.10 -11.77
N GLY A 344 4.26 -20.43 -11.65
CA GLY A 344 4.46 -21.31 -12.80
C GLY A 344 3.30 -21.25 -13.80
N ASN A 345 2.07 -21.28 -13.29
CA ASN A 345 0.86 -21.17 -14.11
C ASN A 345 0.73 -19.79 -14.79
N ASP A 346 1.14 -18.70 -14.13
CA ASP A 346 1.07 -17.36 -14.70
C ASP A 346 2.07 -17.21 -15.85
N VAL A 347 3.32 -17.64 -15.66
CA VAL A 347 4.35 -17.64 -16.73
C VAL A 347 3.89 -18.44 -17.93
N ILE A 348 3.38 -19.66 -17.73
CA ILE A 348 2.85 -20.47 -18.83
C ILE A 348 1.61 -19.82 -19.46
N GLY A 349 0.74 -19.23 -18.64
CA GLY A 349 -0.44 -18.49 -19.09
C GLY A 349 -0.10 -17.36 -20.05
N TRP A 350 0.94 -16.57 -19.76
CA TRP A 350 1.42 -15.52 -20.65
C TRP A 350 2.00 -16.05 -21.96
N VAL A 351 2.72 -17.17 -21.92
CA VAL A 351 3.21 -17.84 -23.14
C VAL A 351 2.04 -18.33 -23.99
N LEU A 352 1.04 -18.95 -23.38
CA LEU A 352 -0.17 -19.43 -24.07
C LEU A 352 -1.01 -18.27 -24.62
N LEU A 353 -1.12 -17.16 -23.89
CA LEU A 353 -1.81 -15.96 -24.37
C LEU A 353 -1.07 -15.35 -25.56
N ALA A 354 0.25 -15.16 -25.47
CA ALA A 354 1.06 -14.63 -26.57
C ALA A 354 0.92 -15.51 -27.82
N LEU A 355 0.96 -16.84 -27.65
CA LEU A 355 0.71 -17.80 -28.73
C LEU A 355 -0.68 -17.64 -29.34
N THR A 356 -1.72 -17.54 -28.50
CA THR A 356 -3.11 -17.41 -28.96
C THR A 356 -3.32 -16.12 -29.75
N VAL A 357 -2.80 -15.01 -29.25
CA VAL A 357 -2.84 -13.69 -29.92
C VAL A 357 -2.09 -13.73 -31.24
N ALA A 358 -0.86 -14.27 -31.25
CA ALA A 358 -0.06 -14.35 -32.46
C ALA A 358 -0.75 -15.18 -33.56
N LEU A 359 -1.43 -16.26 -33.17
CA LEU A 359 -2.20 -17.09 -34.10
C LEU A 359 -3.45 -16.38 -34.64
N VAL A 360 -4.14 -15.59 -33.81
CA VAL A 360 -5.36 -14.86 -34.20
C VAL A 360 -5.06 -13.66 -35.09
N ASN A 361 -3.98 -12.93 -34.79
CA ASN A 361 -3.58 -11.73 -35.54
C ASN A 361 -2.86 -12.06 -36.86
N ALA A 362 -2.36 -13.29 -37.01
CA ALA A 362 -1.65 -13.70 -38.21
C ALA A 362 -2.61 -14.00 -39.36
N SER A 363 -2.35 -13.42 -40.53
CA SER A 363 -3.09 -13.70 -41.76
C SER A 363 -2.83 -15.11 -42.31
N SER A 364 -1.72 -15.75 -41.91
CA SER A 364 -1.35 -17.10 -42.28
C SER A 364 -0.59 -17.83 -41.16
N GLY A 365 -0.61 -19.16 -41.16
CA GLY A 365 0.18 -19.95 -40.20
C GLY A 365 1.69 -19.69 -40.27
N LEU A 366 2.21 -19.33 -41.45
CA LEU A 366 3.63 -19.00 -41.63
C LEU A 366 3.97 -17.64 -40.99
N THR A 367 3.10 -16.64 -41.13
CA THR A 367 3.26 -15.36 -40.41
C THR A 367 3.21 -15.57 -38.90
N ALA A 368 2.33 -16.43 -38.39
CA ALA A 368 2.28 -16.76 -36.97
C ALA A 368 3.59 -17.39 -36.46
N LEU A 369 4.20 -18.28 -37.27
CA LEU A 369 5.49 -18.89 -36.93
C LEU A 369 6.61 -17.83 -36.87
N TRP A 370 6.66 -16.90 -37.84
CA TRP A 370 7.65 -15.82 -37.82
C TRP A 370 7.47 -14.89 -36.62
N VAL A 371 6.22 -14.51 -36.30
CA VAL A 371 5.89 -13.73 -35.11
C VAL A 371 6.40 -14.43 -33.84
N LEU A 372 6.18 -15.75 -33.73
CA LEU A 372 6.65 -16.54 -32.60
C LEU A 372 8.17 -16.61 -32.51
N LEU A 373 8.87 -16.84 -33.63
CA LEU A 373 10.34 -16.89 -33.68
C LEU A 373 10.97 -15.54 -33.33
N VAL A 374 10.43 -14.43 -33.84
CA VAL A 374 10.90 -13.08 -33.51
C VAL A 374 10.63 -12.77 -32.03
N CYS A 375 9.45 -13.15 -31.51
CA CYS A 375 9.13 -13.02 -30.09
C CYS A 375 10.12 -13.79 -29.21
N LEU A 376 10.44 -15.05 -29.57
CA LEU A 376 11.42 -15.86 -28.86
C LEU A 376 12.83 -15.25 -28.91
N GLY A 377 13.25 -14.78 -30.09
CA GLY A 377 14.53 -14.09 -30.26
C GLY A 377 14.61 -12.81 -29.43
N TYR A 378 13.52 -12.04 -29.36
CA TYR A 378 13.42 -10.86 -28.53
C TYR A 378 13.48 -11.16 -27.03
N CYS A 379 12.79 -12.22 -26.57
CA CYS A 379 12.91 -12.70 -25.19
C CYS A 379 14.37 -13.04 -24.84
N ILE A 380 15.08 -13.76 -25.71
CA ILE A 380 16.50 -14.10 -25.50
C ILE A 380 17.36 -12.83 -25.48
N PHE A 381 17.15 -11.90 -26.40
CA PHE A 381 17.84 -10.61 -26.41
C PHE A 381 17.61 -9.80 -25.12
N LEU A 382 16.39 -9.80 -24.60
CA LEU A 382 16.07 -9.14 -23.35
C LEU A 382 16.72 -9.83 -22.13
N LEU A 383 16.64 -11.15 -22.05
CA LEU A 383 17.12 -11.94 -20.91
C LEU A 383 18.64 -11.98 -20.76
N TYR A 384 19.39 -11.89 -21.85
CA TYR A 384 20.86 -12.00 -21.81
C TYR A 384 21.55 -10.62 -21.97
N PRO A 385 21.68 -10.03 -23.17
CA PRO A 385 22.46 -8.81 -23.33
C PRO A 385 21.86 -7.60 -22.60
N VAL A 386 20.54 -7.40 -22.66
CA VAL A 386 19.90 -6.26 -21.98
C VAL A 386 19.96 -6.42 -20.46
N ARG A 387 19.71 -7.63 -19.94
CA ARG A 387 19.91 -7.93 -18.51
C ARG A 387 21.32 -7.63 -18.04
N TRP A 388 22.34 -8.09 -18.77
CA TRP A 388 23.74 -7.84 -18.42
C TRP A 388 24.08 -6.36 -18.44
N ALA A 389 23.64 -5.63 -19.47
CA ALA A 389 23.84 -4.18 -19.56
C ALA A 389 23.16 -3.44 -18.39
N PHE A 390 21.92 -3.83 -18.05
CA PHE A 390 21.17 -3.23 -16.94
C PHE A 390 21.86 -3.47 -15.60
N VAL A 391 22.27 -4.72 -15.31
CA VAL A 391 22.98 -5.07 -14.06
C VAL A 391 24.33 -4.34 -13.98
N TRP A 392 25.08 -4.26 -15.09
CA TRP A 392 26.33 -3.53 -15.13
C TRP A 392 26.12 -2.03 -14.82
N LEU A 393 25.09 -1.41 -15.39
CA LEU A 393 24.77 -0.01 -15.16
C LEU A 393 24.28 0.22 -13.71
N ALA A 394 23.48 -0.71 -13.17
CA ALA A 394 23.01 -0.67 -11.79
C ALA A 394 24.17 -0.74 -10.78
N LYS A 395 25.17 -1.58 -11.05
CA LYS A 395 26.40 -1.66 -10.25
C LYS A 395 27.24 -0.39 -10.37
N ARG A 396 27.44 0.11 -11.59
CA ARG A 396 28.24 1.32 -11.83
C ARG A 396 27.65 2.58 -11.17
N THR A 397 26.33 2.66 -11.05
CA THR A 397 25.63 3.78 -10.40
C THR A 397 25.52 3.62 -8.88
N GLY A 398 25.97 2.51 -8.29
CA GLY A 398 25.82 2.22 -6.85
C GLY A 398 24.38 1.91 -6.41
N SER A 399 23.41 1.93 -7.33
CA SER A 399 21.98 1.77 -7.00
C SER A 399 21.65 0.37 -6.43
N LEU A 400 22.45 -0.64 -6.79
CA LEU A 400 22.28 -2.01 -6.28
C LEU A 400 22.85 -2.19 -4.87
N GLU A 401 23.85 -1.40 -4.46
CA GLU A 401 24.45 -1.48 -3.12
C GLU A 401 23.65 -0.68 -2.10
N GLN A 402 23.02 0.42 -2.54
CA GLN A 402 22.19 1.28 -1.71
C GLN A 402 20.75 0.78 -1.53
N GLY A 403 20.36 -0.28 -2.26
CA GLY A 403 19.02 -0.89 -2.20
C GLY A 403 17.86 0.02 -2.64
N SER A 404 18.16 1.17 -3.25
CA SER A 404 17.16 2.12 -3.72
C SER A 404 17.49 2.64 -5.13
N PRO A 405 16.50 2.74 -6.03
CA PRO A 405 16.74 3.21 -7.39
C PRO A 405 16.99 4.72 -7.38
N THR A 406 18.16 5.12 -7.90
CA THR A 406 18.46 6.49 -8.27
C THR A 406 17.47 7.00 -9.33
N THR A 407 17.24 8.31 -9.40
CA THR A 407 16.34 8.90 -10.41
C THR A 407 16.73 8.50 -11.84
N PHE A 408 18.03 8.39 -12.12
CA PHE A 408 18.53 7.93 -13.41
C PHE A 408 18.14 6.47 -13.69
N MET A 409 18.35 5.55 -12.75
CA MET A 409 17.95 4.15 -12.92
C MET A 409 16.44 3.98 -13.05
N MET A 410 15.67 4.82 -12.36
CA MET A 410 14.21 4.86 -12.50
C MET A 410 13.80 5.22 -13.94
N THR A 411 14.42 6.26 -14.51
CA THR A 411 14.18 6.69 -15.90
C THR A 411 14.55 5.60 -16.90
N VAL A 412 15.73 4.97 -16.73
CA VAL A 412 16.16 3.85 -17.59
C VAL A 412 15.18 2.69 -17.53
N THR A 413 14.68 2.37 -16.34
CA THR A 413 13.72 1.29 -16.13
C THR A 413 12.39 1.58 -16.83
N LEU A 414 11.82 2.77 -16.65
CA LEU A 414 10.57 3.15 -17.33
C LEU A 414 10.75 3.18 -18.86
N LEU A 415 11.88 3.67 -19.34
CA LEU A 415 12.19 3.70 -20.77
C LEU A 415 12.33 2.27 -21.33
N LEU A 416 12.94 1.35 -20.60
CA LEU A 416 13.00 -0.07 -20.97
C LEU A 416 11.59 -0.68 -21.08
N VAL A 417 10.70 -0.39 -20.13
CA VAL A 417 9.31 -0.88 -20.14
C VAL A 417 8.57 -0.39 -21.38
N PHE A 418 8.62 0.91 -21.68
CA PHE A 418 7.91 1.46 -22.85
C PHE A 418 8.52 1.01 -24.19
N ILE A 419 9.85 0.92 -24.30
CA ILE A 419 10.50 0.38 -25.50
C ILE A 419 10.10 -1.08 -25.70
N SER A 420 10.02 -1.87 -24.63
CA SER A 420 9.62 -3.27 -24.73
C SER A 420 8.15 -3.43 -25.13
N ALA A 421 7.27 -2.62 -24.55
CA ALA A 421 5.86 -2.59 -24.93
C ALA A 421 5.67 -2.19 -26.40
N PHE A 422 6.40 -1.18 -26.88
CA PHE A 422 6.38 -0.76 -28.27
C PHE A 422 6.85 -1.85 -29.24
N PHE A 423 7.96 -2.52 -28.91
CA PHE A 423 8.53 -3.56 -29.78
C PHE A 423 7.61 -4.79 -29.87
N THR A 424 7.01 -5.21 -28.75
CA THR A 424 6.07 -6.34 -28.73
C THR A 424 4.81 -6.07 -29.55
N ASP A 425 4.29 -4.83 -29.50
CA ASP A 425 3.16 -4.37 -30.32
C ASP A 425 3.46 -4.43 -31.82
N ILE A 426 4.64 -3.96 -32.25
CA ILE A 426 5.06 -3.97 -33.66
C ILE A 426 5.15 -5.39 -34.23
N ILE A 427 5.58 -6.37 -33.43
CA ILE A 427 5.70 -7.76 -33.87
C ILE A 427 4.32 -8.43 -34.03
N GLY A 428 3.23 -7.79 -33.57
CA GLY A 428 1.88 -8.34 -33.63
C GLY A 428 1.46 -9.13 -32.39
N VAL A 429 2.26 -9.05 -31.32
CA VAL A 429 1.89 -9.48 -29.96
C VAL A 429 1.32 -8.27 -29.22
N HIS A 430 0.59 -8.45 -28.12
CA HIS A 430 0.09 -7.31 -27.34
C HIS A 430 1.23 -6.58 -26.60
N ALA A 431 1.21 -5.25 -26.61
CA ALA A 431 2.16 -4.36 -25.92
C ALA A 431 2.37 -4.69 -24.42
N ILE A 432 1.34 -5.24 -23.79
CA ILE A 432 1.33 -5.66 -22.38
C ILE A 432 2.42 -6.71 -22.08
N PHE A 433 2.75 -7.57 -23.06
CA PHE A 433 3.76 -8.61 -22.92
C PHE A 433 5.18 -8.02 -22.80
N GLY A 434 5.46 -6.89 -23.45
CA GLY A 434 6.73 -6.20 -23.31
C GLY A 434 6.96 -5.66 -21.91
N GLY A 435 5.90 -5.12 -21.27
CA GLY A 435 5.97 -4.70 -19.86
C GLY A 435 6.35 -5.87 -18.94
N PHE A 436 5.69 -7.02 -19.11
CA PHE A 436 5.98 -8.24 -18.36
C PHE A 436 7.42 -8.73 -18.53
N LEU A 437 7.91 -8.82 -19.79
CA LEU A 437 9.29 -9.23 -20.07
C LEU A 437 10.31 -8.25 -19.45
N ALA A 438 10.06 -6.95 -19.52
CA ALA A 438 10.92 -5.95 -18.90
C ALA A 438 11.03 -6.15 -17.37
N GLY A 439 9.94 -6.56 -16.71
CA GLY A 439 9.93 -6.87 -15.27
C GLY A 439 10.80 -8.08 -14.91
N LEU A 440 10.72 -9.16 -15.69
CA LEU A 440 11.50 -10.40 -15.46
C LEU A 440 13.01 -10.20 -15.54
N ILE A 441 13.47 -9.19 -16.28
CA ILE A 441 14.90 -8.92 -16.50
C ILE A 441 15.53 -8.27 -15.28
N ILE A 442 14.78 -7.49 -14.50
CA ILE A 442 15.33 -6.65 -13.44
C ILE A 442 15.86 -7.53 -12.30
N PRO A 443 17.09 -7.28 -11.81
CA PRO A 443 17.66 -8.04 -10.70
C PRO A 443 16.86 -7.80 -9.41
N HIS A 444 16.60 -8.88 -8.68
CA HIS A 444 15.93 -8.87 -7.37
C HIS A 444 16.93 -8.83 -6.20
N GLU A 445 18.19 -8.49 -6.46
CA GLU A 445 19.22 -8.46 -5.42
C GLU A 445 19.12 -7.16 -4.59
N ASN A 446 19.40 -7.27 -3.29
CA ASN A 446 19.54 -6.15 -2.34
C ASN A 446 18.32 -5.21 -2.27
N GLY A 447 17.09 -5.72 -2.37
CA GLY A 447 15.87 -4.91 -2.22
C GLY A 447 15.58 -3.91 -3.36
N PHE A 448 16.38 -3.90 -4.44
CA PHE A 448 16.20 -2.96 -5.55
C PHE A 448 14.82 -3.08 -6.21
N ALA A 449 14.40 -4.30 -6.52
CA ALA A 449 13.09 -4.59 -7.11
C ALA A 449 11.94 -4.12 -6.18
N ILE A 450 12.09 -4.33 -4.87
CA ILE A 450 11.09 -3.94 -3.86
C ILE A 450 10.91 -2.41 -3.85
N SER A 451 12.00 -1.65 -3.82
CA SER A 451 11.93 -0.18 -3.82
C SER A 451 11.35 0.38 -5.12
N LEU A 452 11.61 -0.28 -6.25
CA LEU A 452 11.04 0.06 -7.56
C LEU A 452 9.53 -0.19 -7.61
N VAL A 453 9.08 -1.32 -7.06
CA VAL A 453 7.64 -1.62 -6.90
C VAL A 453 6.99 -0.57 -6.01
N GLU A 454 7.55 -0.26 -4.84
CA GLU A 454 6.97 0.74 -3.91
C GLU A 454 6.75 2.13 -4.54
N LYS A 455 7.62 2.54 -5.49
CA LYS A 455 7.50 3.84 -6.18
C LYS A 455 6.42 3.88 -7.26
N ILE A 456 6.04 2.74 -7.84
CA ILE A 456 5.13 2.65 -9.00
C ILE A 456 3.77 2.07 -8.61
N GLU A 457 3.73 1.14 -7.66
CA GLU A 457 2.55 0.37 -7.25
C GLU A 457 1.38 1.26 -6.84
N ASP A 458 1.61 2.30 -6.04
CA ASP A 458 0.52 3.19 -5.58
C ASP A 458 -0.12 3.94 -6.75
N LEU A 459 0.68 4.44 -7.69
CA LEU A 459 0.16 5.12 -8.89
C LEU A 459 -0.64 4.15 -9.76
N VAL A 460 -0.11 2.94 -9.98
CA VAL A 460 -0.76 1.92 -10.82
C VAL A 460 -2.05 1.41 -10.18
N SER A 461 -2.04 1.08 -8.89
CA SER A 461 -3.17 0.49 -8.19
C SER A 461 -4.28 1.48 -7.83
N ILE A 462 -3.96 2.75 -7.60
CA ILE A 462 -4.96 3.76 -7.23
C ILE A 462 -5.62 4.39 -8.46
N LEU A 463 -4.83 4.68 -9.50
CA LEU A 463 -5.30 5.40 -10.70
C LEU A 463 -5.55 4.47 -11.88
N PHE A 464 -4.55 3.68 -12.28
CA PHE A 464 -4.57 3.00 -13.57
C PHE A 464 -5.39 1.71 -13.61
N LEU A 465 -5.29 0.84 -12.58
CA LEU A 465 -6.04 -0.40 -12.51
C LEU A 465 -7.57 -0.20 -12.50
N PRO A 466 -8.14 0.72 -11.68
CA PRO A 466 -9.57 0.98 -11.71
C PRO A 466 -10.09 1.42 -13.09
N LEU A 467 -9.30 2.19 -13.84
CA LEU A 467 -9.65 2.63 -15.20
C LEU A 467 -9.74 1.43 -16.15
N TYR A 468 -8.77 0.52 -16.08
CA TYR A 468 -8.76 -0.69 -16.91
C TYR A 468 -9.94 -1.62 -16.63
N PHE A 469 -10.21 -1.93 -15.37
CA PHE A 469 -11.35 -2.81 -15.03
C PHE A 469 -12.69 -2.15 -15.28
N THR A 470 -12.77 -0.84 -15.11
CA THR A 470 -13.97 -0.13 -15.49
C THR A 470 -14.19 -0.19 -16.99
N LEU A 471 -13.16 0.00 -17.82
CA LEU A 471 -13.29 -0.17 -19.26
C LEU A 471 -13.77 -1.58 -19.66
N SER A 472 -13.26 -2.63 -18.99
CA SER A 472 -13.76 -4.00 -19.17
C SER A 472 -15.23 -4.15 -18.75
N GLY A 473 -15.62 -3.54 -17.63
CA GLY A 473 -17.00 -3.57 -17.13
C GLY A 473 -17.97 -2.77 -17.98
N LEU A 474 -17.54 -1.64 -18.56
CA LEU A 474 -18.31 -0.83 -19.52
C LEU A 474 -18.63 -1.61 -20.80
N ARG A 475 -17.80 -2.59 -21.17
CA ARG A 475 -18.06 -3.53 -22.29
C ARG A 475 -18.94 -4.72 -21.89
N THR A 476 -19.22 -4.90 -20.61
CA THR A 476 -20.04 -6.00 -20.10
C THR A 476 -21.51 -5.62 -20.09
N ASP A 477 -22.33 -6.39 -20.80
CA ASP A 477 -23.77 -6.18 -20.88
C ASP A 477 -24.52 -7.44 -20.44
N LEU A 478 -24.94 -7.47 -19.17
CA LEU A 478 -25.76 -8.55 -18.65
C LEU A 478 -27.18 -8.54 -19.23
N GLY A 479 -27.60 -7.43 -19.86
CA GLY A 479 -28.84 -7.36 -20.62
C GLY A 479 -28.82 -8.20 -21.90
N LEU A 480 -27.68 -8.76 -22.31
CA LEU A 480 -27.60 -9.74 -23.39
C LEU A 480 -27.86 -11.18 -22.92
N LEU A 481 -27.85 -11.44 -21.61
CA LEU A 481 -28.13 -12.75 -21.01
C LEU A 481 -29.64 -12.85 -20.66
N ASN A 482 -30.51 -12.67 -21.66
CA ASN A 482 -31.96 -12.72 -21.46
C ASN A 482 -32.58 -14.11 -21.63
N ASP A 483 -31.82 -15.06 -22.21
CA ASP A 483 -32.30 -16.41 -22.48
C ASP A 483 -31.91 -17.39 -21.36
N GLY A 484 -32.82 -18.31 -21.02
CA GLY A 484 -32.53 -19.40 -20.08
C GLY A 484 -31.37 -20.29 -20.54
N VAL A 485 -31.16 -20.41 -21.86
CA VAL A 485 -30.01 -21.13 -22.43
C VAL A 485 -28.69 -20.41 -22.15
N ALA A 486 -28.65 -19.08 -22.26
CA ALA A 486 -27.45 -18.29 -21.99
C ALA A 486 -27.03 -18.38 -20.50
N TRP A 487 -28.01 -18.31 -19.59
CA TRP A 487 -27.79 -18.57 -18.17
C TRP A 487 -27.36 -20.01 -17.88
N GLY A 488 -27.94 -20.99 -18.56
CA GLY A 488 -27.53 -22.40 -18.47
C GLY A 488 -26.05 -22.59 -18.83
N TYR A 489 -25.59 -22.02 -19.95
CA TYR A 489 -24.18 -22.05 -20.33
C TYR A 489 -23.30 -21.27 -19.34
N THR A 490 -23.76 -20.14 -18.81
CA THR A 490 -23.02 -19.38 -17.79
C THR A 490 -22.77 -20.22 -16.53
N ILE A 491 -23.81 -20.91 -16.04
CA ILE A 491 -23.71 -21.80 -14.87
C ILE A 491 -22.78 -22.99 -15.18
N ILE A 492 -22.89 -23.58 -16.37
CA ILE A 492 -22.00 -24.68 -16.79
C ILE A 492 -20.55 -24.20 -16.86
N ILE A 493 -20.28 -22.99 -17.39
CA ILE A 493 -18.94 -22.40 -17.40
C ILE A 493 -18.40 -22.26 -15.98
N CYS A 494 -19.20 -21.70 -15.05
CA CYS A 494 -18.81 -21.60 -13.63
C CYS A 494 -18.47 -22.97 -13.03
N LEU A 495 -19.35 -23.97 -13.22
CA LEU A 495 -19.19 -25.31 -12.66
C LEU A 495 -17.97 -26.02 -13.23
N VAL A 496 -17.79 -26.01 -14.56
CA VAL A 496 -16.66 -26.66 -15.22
C VAL A 496 -15.35 -25.98 -14.84
N ALA A 497 -15.29 -24.65 -14.89
CA ALA A 497 -14.09 -23.91 -14.54
C ALA A 497 -13.69 -24.16 -13.07
N PHE A 498 -14.66 -24.13 -12.14
CA PHE A 498 -14.41 -24.45 -10.73
C PHE A 498 -13.97 -25.91 -10.54
N ALA A 499 -14.78 -26.87 -10.98
CA ALA A 499 -14.54 -28.29 -10.74
C ALA A 499 -13.24 -28.77 -11.37
N SER A 500 -12.93 -28.31 -12.59
CA SER A 500 -11.69 -28.69 -13.28
C SER A 500 -10.43 -28.31 -12.50
N LYS A 501 -10.40 -27.10 -11.91
CA LYS A 501 -9.26 -26.55 -11.16
C LYS A 501 -9.21 -27.09 -9.75
N PHE A 502 -10.36 -27.08 -9.08
CA PHE A 502 -10.48 -27.53 -7.68
C PHE A 502 -10.08 -29.00 -7.55
N ILE A 503 -10.65 -29.87 -8.40
CA ILE A 503 -10.39 -31.31 -8.34
C ILE A 503 -8.97 -31.63 -8.80
N SER A 504 -8.49 -31.05 -9.90
CA SER A 504 -7.16 -31.40 -10.42
C SER A 504 -6.04 -30.99 -9.45
N CYS A 505 -6.10 -29.77 -8.90
CA CYS A 505 -5.12 -29.30 -7.93
C CYS A 505 -5.26 -29.99 -6.57
N GLY A 506 -6.49 -30.24 -6.12
CA GLY A 506 -6.75 -30.95 -4.86
C GLY A 506 -6.27 -32.40 -4.88
N VAL A 507 -6.56 -33.14 -5.95
CA VAL A 507 -6.07 -34.52 -6.11
C VAL A 507 -4.54 -34.55 -6.26
N ALA A 508 -3.95 -33.62 -7.02
CA ALA A 508 -2.51 -33.51 -7.13
C ALA A 508 -1.85 -33.24 -5.77
N ALA A 509 -2.39 -32.33 -4.96
CA ALA A 509 -1.89 -32.08 -3.62
C ALA A 509 -2.04 -33.31 -2.70
N PHE A 510 -3.19 -33.97 -2.73
CA PHE A 510 -3.44 -35.17 -1.93
C PHE A 510 -2.43 -36.30 -2.25
N ALA A 511 -2.11 -36.50 -3.54
CA ALA A 511 -1.12 -37.49 -3.98
C ALA A 511 0.30 -37.23 -3.43
N PHE A 512 0.62 -36.00 -3.04
CA PHE A 512 1.92 -35.61 -2.45
C PHE A 512 1.92 -35.56 -0.92
N GLY A 513 0.87 -36.09 -0.25
CA GLY A 513 0.83 -36.26 1.19
C GLY A 513 0.19 -35.11 1.99
N PHE A 514 -0.49 -34.18 1.32
CA PHE A 514 -1.29 -33.15 1.99
C PHE A 514 -2.60 -33.71 2.53
N ASN A 515 -3.04 -33.24 3.69
CA ASN A 515 -4.32 -33.63 4.28
C ASN A 515 -5.49 -33.18 3.39
N TRP A 516 -6.65 -33.84 3.45
CA TRP A 516 -7.85 -33.46 2.66
C TRP A 516 -8.24 -31.98 2.82
N ARG A 517 -8.02 -31.41 4.01
CA ARG A 517 -8.25 -29.98 4.29
C ARG A 517 -7.24 -29.07 3.58
N GLU A 518 -5.96 -29.43 3.61
CA GLU A 518 -4.89 -28.71 2.93
C GLU A 518 -5.06 -28.82 1.40
N ALA A 519 -5.38 -30.01 0.90
CA ALA A 519 -5.68 -30.27 -0.50
C ALA A 519 -6.91 -29.47 -0.98
N GLY A 520 -8.00 -29.43 -0.19
CA GLY A 520 -9.17 -28.61 -0.48
C GLY A 520 -8.87 -27.11 -0.50
N ALA A 521 -7.99 -26.64 0.39
CA ALA A 521 -7.52 -25.26 0.39
C ALA A 521 -6.68 -24.93 -0.86
N ILE A 522 -5.75 -25.82 -1.24
CA ILE A 522 -4.95 -25.68 -2.47
C ILE A 522 -5.86 -25.62 -3.70
N GLY A 523 -6.84 -26.51 -3.81
CA GLY A 523 -7.81 -26.52 -4.91
C GLY A 523 -8.66 -25.25 -4.97
N SER A 524 -9.14 -24.76 -3.82
CA SER A 524 -9.90 -23.50 -3.72
C SER A 524 -9.08 -22.30 -4.16
N LEU A 525 -7.84 -22.18 -3.66
CA LEU A 525 -6.93 -21.08 -3.97
C LEU A 525 -6.49 -21.10 -5.43
N MET A 526 -6.21 -22.26 -6.01
CA MET A 526 -5.84 -22.40 -7.43
C MET A 526 -6.98 -22.11 -8.40
N SER A 527 -8.24 -22.21 -7.94
CA SER A 527 -9.42 -21.83 -8.69
C SER A 527 -9.66 -20.31 -8.71
N CYS A 528 -8.80 -19.54 -8.04
CA CYS A 528 -8.86 -18.08 -8.06
C CYS A 528 -8.71 -17.56 -9.49
N LYS A 529 -9.70 -16.78 -9.89
CA LYS A 529 -9.71 -16.02 -11.13
C LYS A 529 -9.26 -14.59 -10.83
N GLY A 530 -9.02 -13.79 -11.85
CA GLY A 530 -8.50 -12.45 -11.57
C GLY A 530 -8.13 -11.61 -12.78
N LEU A 531 -7.27 -10.65 -12.50
CA LEU A 531 -6.86 -9.56 -13.40
C LEU A 531 -6.45 -10.08 -14.78
N VAL A 532 -5.59 -11.11 -14.82
CA VAL A 532 -5.02 -11.66 -16.06
C VAL A 532 -6.09 -12.23 -16.99
N GLU A 533 -7.10 -12.89 -16.44
CA GLU A 533 -8.17 -13.46 -17.26
C GLU A 533 -9.00 -12.37 -17.95
N LEU A 534 -9.34 -11.29 -17.25
CA LEU A 534 -10.05 -10.17 -17.88
C LEU A 534 -9.22 -9.51 -18.99
N ILE A 535 -7.89 -9.54 -18.87
CA ILE A 535 -7.00 -9.10 -19.95
C ILE A 535 -7.16 -10.00 -21.16
N VAL A 536 -7.07 -11.32 -20.98
CA VAL A 536 -7.29 -12.31 -22.03
C VAL A 536 -8.65 -12.08 -22.71
N LEU A 537 -9.71 -11.89 -21.92
CA LEU A 537 -11.07 -11.67 -22.43
C LEU A 537 -11.21 -10.37 -23.24
N ASN A 538 -10.61 -9.26 -22.79
CA ASN A 538 -10.64 -8.00 -23.55
C ASN A 538 -9.90 -8.12 -24.87
N ILE A 539 -8.76 -8.82 -24.86
CA ILE A 539 -7.99 -9.11 -26.06
C ILE A 539 -8.80 -9.97 -27.03
N GLY A 540 -9.47 -11.02 -26.54
CA GLY A 540 -10.33 -11.87 -27.36
C GLY A 540 -11.52 -11.14 -27.97
N LEU A 541 -12.12 -10.21 -27.23
CA LEU A 541 -13.21 -9.35 -27.72
C LEU A 541 -12.71 -8.37 -28.79
N GLN A 542 -11.53 -7.78 -28.61
CA GLN A 542 -10.91 -6.87 -29.59
C GLN A 542 -10.50 -7.60 -30.87
N ALA A 543 -10.00 -8.82 -30.75
CA ALA A 543 -9.64 -9.66 -31.88
C ALA A 543 -10.85 -10.30 -32.59
N GLY A 544 -12.07 -10.05 -32.11
CA GLY A 544 -13.32 -10.59 -32.69
C GLY A 544 -13.50 -12.10 -32.49
N VAL A 545 -12.73 -12.72 -31.58
CA VAL A 545 -12.88 -14.14 -31.22
C VAL A 545 -14.08 -14.33 -30.29
N LEU A 546 -14.35 -13.36 -29.42
CA LEU A 546 -15.51 -13.33 -28.54
C LEU A 546 -16.54 -12.31 -29.00
N ASN A 547 -17.81 -12.67 -28.88
CA ASN A 547 -18.92 -11.74 -29.00
C ASN A 547 -19.23 -11.11 -27.62
N PRO A 548 -19.86 -9.92 -27.53
CA PRO A 548 -20.17 -9.27 -26.24
C PRO A 548 -20.98 -10.14 -25.27
N GLN A 549 -21.82 -11.04 -25.80
CA GLN A 549 -22.60 -11.98 -25.00
C GLN A 549 -21.71 -13.04 -24.34
N THR A 550 -20.83 -13.71 -25.09
CA THR A 550 -19.90 -14.72 -24.54
C THR A 550 -18.86 -14.07 -23.64
N PHE A 551 -18.37 -12.88 -23.99
CA PHE A 551 -17.56 -12.05 -23.11
C PHE A 551 -18.23 -11.82 -21.75
N SER A 552 -19.51 -11.44 -21.74
CA SER A 552 -20.27 -11.22 -20.49
C SER A 552 -20.43 -12.51 -19.66
N MET A 553 -20.63 -13.66 -20.29
CA MET A 553 -20.63 -14.97 -19.59
C MET A 553 -19.29 -15.23 -18.90
N PHE A 554 -18.18 -14.95 -19.59
CA PHE A 554 -16.84 -15.09 -19.02
C PHE A 554 -16.51 -14.00 -17.97
N VAL A 555 -17.09 -12.82 -18.02
CA VAL A 555 -16.93 -11.86 -16.91
C VAL A 555 -17.67 -12.34 -15.66
N VAL A 556 -18.89 -12.86 -15.82
CA VAL A 556 -19.71 -13.37 -14.70
C VAL A 556 -19.02 -14.54 -13.99
N HIS A 557 -18.52 -15.54 -14.73
CA HIS A 557 -17.87 -16.67 -14.05
C HIS A 557 -16.59 -16.27 -13.31
N ALA A 558 -15.81 -15.31 -13.83
CA ALA A 558 -14.60 -14.81 -13.18
C ALA A 558 -14.94 -14.16 -11.84
N LEU A 559 -15.99 -13.33 -11.81
CA LEU A 559 -16.50 -12.72 -10.59
C LEU A 559 -16.99 -13.75 -9.57
N VAL A 560 -17.79 -14.72 -10.01
CA VAL A 560 -18.37 -15.75 -9.13
C VAL A 560 -17.28 -16.60 -8.48
N LEU A 561 -16.32 -17.08 -9.27
CA LEU A 561 -15.26 -17.94 -8.76
C LEU A 561 -14.32 -17.21 -7.81
N THR A 562 -13.92 -15.98 -8.15
CA THR A 562 -13.06 -15.17 -7.27
C THR A 562 -13.75 -14.87 -5.93
N PHE A 563 -15.05 -14.53 -5.98
CA PHE A 563 -15.84 -14.29 -4.77
C PHE A 563 -15.96 -15.54 -3.89
N LEU A 564 -16.05 -16.72 -4.51
CA LEU A 564 -16.19 -18.01 -3.84
C LEU A 564 -14.87 -18.53 -3.25
N THR A 565 -13.71 -18.18 -3.82
CA THR A 565 -12.40 -18.65 -3.36
C THR A 565 -12.11 -18.31 -1.90
N THR A 566 -12.32 -17.07 -1.46
CA THR A 566 -12.05 -16.65 -0.07
C THR A 566 -12.87 -17.45 0.97
N PRO A 567 -14.22 -17.51 0.88
CA PRO A 567 -15.01 -18.25 1.85
C PRO A 567 -14.75 -19.76 1.83
N LEU A 568 -14.53 -20.36 0.65
CA LEU A 568 -14.17 -21.78 0.55
C LEU A 568 -12.82 -22.08 1.22
N THR A 569 -11.83 -21.22 1.02
CA THR A 569 -10.50 -21.40 1.63
C THR A 569 -10.60 -21.34 3.15
N LEU A 570 -11.41 -20.43 3.70
CA LEU A 570 -11.67 -20.33 5.13
C LEU A 570 -12.45 -21.54 5.69
N LEU A 571 -13.34 -22.12 4.88
CA LEU A 571 -14.09 -23.33 5.24
C LEU A 571 -13.18 -24.57 5.32
N PHE A 572 -12.30 -24.76 4.33
CA PHE A 572 -11.38 -25.90 4.30
C PHE A 572 -10.20 -25.76 5.26
N TYR A 573 -9.68 -24.54 5.45
CA TYR A 573 -8.47 -24.28 6.24
C TYR A 573 -8.64 -23.17 7.30
N PRO A 574 -9.44 -23.44 8.35
CA PRO A 574 -9.65 -22.49 9.45
C PRO A 574 -8.38 -22.29 10.29
N SER A 575 -8.30 -21.14 10.98
CA SER A 575 -7.09 -20.68 11.71
C SER A 575 -6.49 -21.69 12.69
N LYS A 576 -7.31 -22.55 13.30
CA LYS A 576 -6.88 -23.55 14.28
C LYS A 576 -5.97 -24.65 13.71
N TYR A 577 -5.96 -24.86 12.40
CA TYR A 577 -5.24 -25.98 11.75
C TYR A 577 -4.07 -25.51 10.88
N ARG A 578 -3.70 -24.23 10.96
CA ARG A 578 -2.64 -23.66 10.12
C ARG A 578 -1.27 -24.05 10.67
N THR A 579 -0.52 -24.85 9.91
CA THR A 579 0.88 -25.18 10.22
C THR A 579 1.83 -24.22 9.51
N THR A 580 2.64 -23.50 10.29
CA THR A 580 3.67 -22.57 9.79
C THR A 580 4.82 -23.35 9.15
N ALA A 581 5.28 -22.93 7.97
CA ALA A 581 6.30 -23.60 7.15
C ALA A 581 7.74 -23.19 7.49
N LEU A 582 8.00 -22.65 8.68
CA LEU A 582 9.36 -22.32 9.09
C LEU A 582 10.19 -23.61 9.21
N PRO A 583 11.44 -23.62 8.74
CA PRO A 583 12.35 -24.72 9.00
C PRO A 583 12.50 -24.84 10.52
N LYS A 584 12.18 -26.01 11.10
CA LYS A 584 12.69 -26.33 12.44
C LYS A 584 14.21 -26.18 12.37
N PRO A 585 14.84 -25.33 13.20
CA PRO A 585 16.30 -25.28 13.26
C PRO A 585 16.80 -26.70 13.49
N SER A 586 17.81 -27.08 12.71
CA SER A 586 18.39 -28.41 12.75
C SER A 586 18.67 -28.79 14.19
N LYS A 587 18.14 -29.94 14.61
CA LYS A 587 18.61 -30.60 15.82
C LYS A 587 20.09 -30.86 15.63
N THR A 588 20.95 -30.01 16.18
CA THR A 588 22.36 -30.31 16.37
C THR A 588 22.40 -31.53 17.28
N ARG A 589 22.66 -32.68 16.65
CA ARG A 589 23.22 -33.93 17.20
C ARG A 589 23.05 -34.09 18.72
N LYS A 590 21.90 -34.65 19.12
CA LYS A 590 21.77 -35.36 20.40
C LYS A 590 22.37 -36.74 20.18
N ASP A 591 23.61 -36.94 20.62
CA ASP A 591 24.14 -38.28 20.79
C ASP A 591 23.46 -38.90 22.03
N ASP A 592 22.81 -40.04 21.78
CA ASP A 592 22.39 -41.16 22.64
C ASP A 592 22.37 -40.97 24.17
N VAL A 593 21.17 -40.79 24.73
CA VAL A 593 20.73 -41.44 25.99
C VAL A 593 19.24 -41.76 25.87
N GLU A 594 18.90 -43.03 26.12
CA GLU A 594 17.59 -43.64 26.01
C GLU A 594 16.48 -42.97 26.84
N GLY A 595 15.29 -42.95 26.22
CA GLY A 595 13.98 -43.23 26.82
C GLY A 595 13.73 -42.87 28.29
N GLY A 596 13.35 -41.62 28.53
CA GLY A 596 12.60 -41.22 29.72
C GLY A 596 11.59 -40.14 29.34
N SER A 597 10.29 -40.44 29.52
CA SER A 597 9.20 -39.48 29.40
C SER A 597 9.47 -38.27 30.30
N ILE A 598 9.81 -37.13 29.71
CA ILE A 598 10.01 -35.88 30.44
C ILE A 598 8.63 -35.34 30.80
N GLU A 599 8.17 -35.64 32.02
CA GLU A 599 7.25 -34.75 32.74
C GLU A 599 7.86 -33.34 32.73
N LYS A 600 7.13 -32.37 32.17
CA LYS A 600 7.45 -30.96 32.35
C LYS A 600 7.35 -30.66 33.84
N LYS A 601 8.50 -30.62 34.54
CA LYS A 601 8.56 -30.08 35.89
C LYS A 601 8.03 -28.64 35.88
N PRO A 602 7.20 -28.25 36.85
CA PRO A 602 6.80 -26.86 36.99
C PRO A 602 8.06 -26.00 37.18
N ILE A 603 8.12 -24.88 36.46
CA ILE A 603 9.14 -23.86 36.60
C ILE A 603 9.11 -23.45 38.08
N HIS A 604 10.16 -23.80 38.82
CA HIS A 604 10.33 -23.36 40.21
C HIS A 604 10.66 -21.86 40.17
N ASP A 605 9.85 -21.03 40.82
CA ASP A 605 9.96 -19.55 40.95
C ASP A 605 11.28 -19.03 41.55
N ASP A 606 12.26 -19.91 41.79
CA ASP A 606 13.37 -19.71 42.73
C ASP A 606 14.77 -19.77 42.08
N GLN A 607 14.86 -19.87 40.74
CA GLN A 607 16.13 -19.89 39.99
C GLN A 607 16.35 -18.60 39.19
N PHE A 608 17.61 -18.14 39.13
CA PHE A 608 18.00 -17.00 38.29
C PHE A 608 17.82 -17.30 36.82
N LYS A 609 17.35 -16.30 36.08
CA LYS A 609 17.00 -16.46 34.68
C LYS A 609 18.22 -16.37 33.78
N THR A 610 18.31 -17.22 32.77
CA THR A 610 19.46 -17.29 31.87
C THR A 610 19.10 -17.03 30.42
N ARG A 611 17.82 -17.19 30.05
CA ARG A 611 17.32 -17.03 28.68
C ARG A 611 16.36 -15.86 28.56
N PHE A 612 16.76 -14.83 27.83
CA PHE A 612 15.99 -13.61 27.63
C PHE A 612 15.60 -13.45 26.15
N SER A 613 14.34 -13.08 25.88
CA SER A 613 13.94 -12.55 24.57
C SER A 613 13.90 -11.03 24.63
N LEU A 614 14.44 -10.34 23.63
CA LEU A 614 14.38 -8.88 23.52
C LEU A 614 13.61 -8.48 22.27
N VAL A 615 12.59 -7.63 22.42
CA VAL A 615 11.81 -7.12 21.28
C VAL A 615 12.42 -5.82 20.76
N LEU A 616 12.58 -5.71 19.44
CA LEU A 616 13.06 -4.51 18.74
C LEU A 616 12.12 -4.19 17.56
N ASP A 617 11.31 -3.14 17.69
CA ASP A 617 10.46 -2.62 16.60
C ASP A 617 11.16 -1.44 15.90
N LYS A 618 11.72 -0.51 16.67
CA LYS A 618 12.34 0.72 16.14
C LYS A 618 13.83 0.82 16.45
N VAL A 619 14.57 1.52 15.58
CA VAL A 619 16.00 1.83 15.81
C VAL A 619 16.19 2.60 17.12
N GLU A 620 15.21 3.43 17.48
CA GLU A 620 15.19 4.25 18.70
C GLU A 620 15.24 3.40 19.98
N GLU A 621 14.86 2.13 19.93
CA GLU A 621 14.86 1.22 21.07
C GLU A 621 16.24 0.63 21.38
N LEU A 622 17.21 0.78 20.47
CA LEU A 622 18.56 0.23 20.63
C LEU A 622 19.28 0.70 21.91
N PRO A 623 19.29 2.00 22.29
CA PRO A 623 19.96 2.44 23.50
C PRO A 623 19.37 1.79 24.76
N ALA A 624 18.05 1.76 24.86
CA ALA A 624 17.31 1.12 25.94
C ALA A 624 17.61 -0.40 26.02
N ALA A 625 17.59 -1.08 24.86
CA ALA A 625 17.94 -2.48 24.75
C ALA A 625 19.39 -2.78 25.15
N MET A 626 20.34 -1.95 24.71
CA MET A 626 21.76 -2.08 25.05
C MET A 626 21.98 -1.86 26.56
N ALA A 627 21.37 -0.82 27.14
CA ALA A 627 21.47 -0.54 28.57
C ALA A 627 20.97 -1.70 29.43
N LEU A 628 19.82 -2.28 29.06
CA LEU A 628 19.24 -3.43 29.74
C LEU A 628 20.14 -4.68 29.57
N SER A 629 20.69 -4.89 28.38
CA SER A 629 21.55 -6.06 28.12
C SER A 629 22.89 -5.96 28.84
N GLN A 630 23.43 -4.74 29.05
CA GLN A 630 24.59 -4.55 29.92
C GLN A 630 24.27 -4.88 31.38
N LEU A 631 23.08 -4.54 31.87
CA LEU A 631 22.65 -4.87 33.23
C LEU A 631 22.67 -6.38 33.50
N LEU A 632 22.41 -7.18 32.47
CA LEU A 632 22.43 -8.64 32.54
C LEU A 632 23.86 -9.23 32.49
N HIS A 633 24.90 -8.46 32.20
CA HIS A 633 26.25 -9.00 32.05
C HIS A 633 26.88 -9.43 33.40
N SER A 634 27.28 -10.69 33.51
CA SER A 634 28.05 -11.23 34.66
C SER A 634 29.54 -11.18 34.36
N THR A 635 30.30 -10.32 35.06
CA THR A 635 31.76 -10.25 34.89
C THR A 635 32.44 -11.48 35.50
N GLY A 636 32.72 -12.50 34.67
CA GLY A 636 33.77 -13.47 34.97
C GLY A 636 35.13 -12.82 34.74
N SER A 637 36.02 -12.81 35.74
CA SER A 637 37.39 -12.35 35.57
C SER A 637 38.11 -13.19 34.50
N PRO A 638 38.68 -12.60 33.43
CA PRO A 638 39.50 -13.35 32.50
C PRO A 638 40.85 -13.62 33.16
N SER A 639 41.10 -14.86 33.55
CA SER A 639 42.47 -15.33 33.78
C SER A 639 43.20 -15.31 32.44
N THR A 640 44.09 -14.33 32.28
CA THR A 640 45.00 -14.13 31.16
C THR A 640 45.76 -15.42 30.90
N THR A 641 45.36 -16.19 29.88
CA THR A 641 46.20 -17.23 29.30
C THR A 641 46.61 -16.74 27.93
N THR A 642 47.77 -16.10 27.88
CA THR A 642 48.53 -15.82 26.66
C THR A 642 48.74 -17.13 25.89
N LEU A 643 47.94 -17.36 24.85
CA LEU A 643 48.23 -18.35 23.82
C LEU A 643 49.06 -17.67 22.73
N ALA A 644 50.35 -17.94 22.80
CA ALA A 644 51.30 -17.62 21.75
C ALA A 644 50.88 -18.30 20.44
N LEU A 645 50.86 -17.51 19.36
CA LEU A 645 50.78 -17.98 17.98
C LEU A 645 51.99 -18.86 17.68
N SER A 646 51.78 -20.13 17.34
CA SER A 646 52.73 -20.90 16.54
C SER A 646 51.98 -21.61 15.41
N THR A 647 52.23 -21.10 14.21
CA THR A 647 51.96 -21.70 12.91
C THR A 647 52.63 -23.06 12.75
N SER A 648 51.89 -24.09 12.33
CA SER A 648 52.40 -25.12 11.41
C SER A 648 51.26 -25.93 10.80
N SER A 649 51.44 -26.18 9.51
CA SER A 649 50.66 -26.99 8.59
C SER A 649 50.67 -28.49 8.90
N ASP A 650 49.77 -29.16 8.18
CA ASP A 650 49.76 -30.57 7.79
C ASP A 650 48.87 -31.56 8.55
N THR A 651 48.05 -32.18 7.70
CA THR A 651 47.27 -33.39 7.78
C THR A 651 47.98 -34.54 8.47
N ASP A 652 47.32 -35.18 9.44
CA ASP A 652 47.08 -36.62 9.40
C ASP A 652 46.17 -37.09 10.55
N ILE A 653 45.24 -37.97 10.18
CA ILE A 653 44.27 -38.62 11.06
C ILE A 653 44.95 -39.82 11.72
N LYS A 654 45.06 -39.84 13.06
CA LYS A 654 45.20 -41.06 13.86
C LYS A 654 44.54 -40.91 15.23
N GLU A 655 43.63 -41.84 15.51
CA GLU A 655 42.95 -42.03 16.80
C GLU A 655 43.93 -42.43 17.90
N VAL A 656 43.76 -41.86 19.11
CA VAL A 656 44.39 -42.31 20.36
C VAL A 656 43.30 -42.38 21.45
N PRO A 657 43.27 -43.41 22.32
CA PRO A 657 42.16 -43.66 23.24
C PRO A 657 42.16 -42.72 24.45
N VAL A 658 40.96 -42.53 24.99
CA VAL A 658 40.62 -41.65 26.11
C VAL A 658 40.97 -42.29 27.46
N GLU A 659 41.87 -41.67 28.23
CA GLU A 659 41.93 -41.84 29.70
C GLU A 659 41.07 -40.75 30.37
N ASN A 660 39.87 -41.15 30.80
CA ASN A 660 38.96 -40.35 31.62
C ASN A 660 39.26 -40.64 33.11
N GLY A 661 39.55 -39.60 33.89
CA GLY A 661 39.67 -39.78 35.35
C GLY A 661 39.64 -38.53 36.22
N ALA A 662 40.22 -37.40 35.82
CA ALA A 662 40.53 -36.34 36.80
C ALA A 662 40.12 -34.89 36.46
N LYS A 663 39.37 -34.63 35.38
CA LYS A 663 38.99 -33.26 34.96
C LYS A 663 37.51 -32.89 35.11
N ARG A 664 36.69 -33.75 35.72
CA ARG A 664 35.23 -33.53 35.79
C ARG A 664 34.77 -32.65 36.96
N GLU A 665 35.62 -32.41 37.95
CA GLU A 665 35.27 -31.54 39.09
C GLU A 665 35.54 -30.05 38.85
N GLU A 666 36.49 -29.67 37.99
CA GLU A 666 36.82 -28.27 37.74
C GLU A 666 35.86 -27.54 36.76
N LEU A 667 35.06 -28.28 35.97
CA LEU A 667 34.08 -27.68 35.04
C LEU A 667 32.72 -27.33 35.66
N ARG A 668 32.48 -27.62 36.94
CA ARG A 668 31.20 -27.33 37.62
C ARG A 668 31.06 -25.88 38.12
N ASN A 669 32.13 -25.09 38.09
CA ASN A 669 32.15 -23.74 38.68
C ASN A 669 32.17 -22.58 37.66
N ALA A 670 31.87 -22.83 36.38
CA ALA A 670 31.73 -21.76 35.39
C ALA A 670 30.37 -21.04 35.56
N ALA A 671 30.38 -19.71 35.67
CA ALA A 671 29.16 -18.90 35.76
C ALA A 671 28.21 -19.17 34.57
N PRO A 672 26.88 -19.18 34.78
CA PRO A 672 25.92 -19.45 33.71
C PRO A 672 26.01 -18.38 32.61
N ILE A 673 26.16 -18.82 31.35
CA ILE A 673 26.19 -17.94 30.19
C ILE A 673 24.76 -17.44 29.93
N ILE A 674 24.56 -16.12 29.96
CA ILE A 674 23.28 -15.49 29.66
C ILE A 674 23.12 -15.40 28.15
N ALA A 675 22.01 -15.94 27.65
CA ALA A 675 21.64 -15.93 26.24
C ALA A 675 20.51 -14.93 26.00
N ILE A 676 20.68 -14.07 25.00
CA ILE A 676 19.68 -13.08 24.58
C ILE A 676 19.28 -13.39 23.15
N ASP A 677 17.99 -13.64 22.92
CA ASP A 677 17.42 -13.78 21.59
C ASP A 677 16.66 -12.51 21.20
N ALA A 678 17.20 -11.75 20.24
CA ALA A 678 16.61 -10.50 19.78
C ALA A 678 15.59 -10.75 18.66
N LEU A 679 14.33 -10.40 18.90
CA LEU A 679 13.25 -10.45 17.94
C LEU A 679 13.02 -9.06 17.32
N ARG A 680 13.32 -8.94 16.04
CA ARG A 680 13.03 -7.76 15.22
C ARG A 680 11.62 -7.87 14.65
N LEU A 681 10.72 -6.96 15.05
CA LEU A 681 9.37 -6.87 14.50
C LEU A 681 9.36 -5.88 13.34
N MET A 682 8.71 -6.25 12.23
CA MET A 682 8.49 -5.36 11.10
C MET A 682 7.02 -5.46 10.65
N GLU A 683 6.40 -4.31 10.39
CA GLU A 683 5.02 -4.28 9.93
C GLU A 683 4.90 -4.74 8.46
N LEU A 684 4.08 -5.76 8.22
CA LEU A 684 3.65 -6.17 6.89
C LEU A 684 2.58 -5.19 6.39
N THR A 685 2.91 -4.36 5.40
CA THR A 685 1.91 -3.50 4.75
C THR A 685 1.06 -4.32 3.76
N ASN A 686 -0.16 -3.88 3.43
CA ASN A 686 -1.04 -4.56 2.45
C ASN A 686 -0.55 -4.46 0.99
N ARG A 687 0.71 -4.09 0.76
CA ARG A 687 1.33 -3.92 -0.56
C ARG A 687 1.87 -5.24 -1.08
N SER A 688 1.89 -5.43 -2.38
CA SER A 688 2.52 -6.61 -2.98
C SER A 688 4.03 -6.65 -2.70
N SER A 689 4.67 -5.47 -2.59
CA SER A 689 6.06 -5.33 -2.15
C SER A 689 6.35 -5.91 -0.75
N ALA A 690 5.37 -5.89 0.16
CA ALA A 690 5.50 -6.48 1.48
C ALA A 690 5.53 -8.01 1.42
N VAL A 691 4.82 -8.60 0.45
CA VAL A 691 4.88 -10.04 0.19
C VAL A 691 6.26 -10.42 -0.30
N LEU A 692 6.82 -9.68 -1.27
CA LEU A 692 8.20 -9.87 -1.73
C LEU A 692 9.19 -9.79 -0.56
N ARG A 693 9.05 -8.80 0.33
CA ARG A 693 9.87 -8.71 1.57
C ARG A 693 9.75 -9.95 2.45
N SER A 694 8.52 -10.39 2.73
CA SER A 694 8.25 -11.53 3.63
C SER A 694 8.77 -12.86 3.08
N THR A 695 8.74 -13.05 1.76
CA THR A 695 9.04 -14.34 1.15
C THR A 695 10.46 -14.45 0.57
N GLN A 696 11.07 -13.34 0.13
CA GLN A 696 12.35 -13.36 -0.59
C GLN A 696 13.53 -12.93 0.28
N GLU A 697 13.34 -12.01 1.22
CA GLU A 697 14.45 -11.38 1.93
C GLU A 697 14.46 -11.60 3.43
N ALA A 698 13.62 -12.45 4.03
CA ALA A 698 13.68 -12.71 5.48
C ALA A 698 15.12 -13.07 5.93
N ASP A 699 15.79 -13.98 5.22
CA ASP A 699 17.18 -14.38 5.52
C ASP A 699 18.22 -13.30 5.16
N ALA A 700 18.02 -12.54 4.08
CA ALA A 700 18.95 -11.48 3.66
C ALA A 700 18.83 -10.21 4.51
N LEU A 701 17.61 -9.84 4.90
CA LEU A 701 17.29 -8.78 5.85
C LEU A 701 17.87 -9.09 7.23
N MET A 702 17.95 -10.36 7.64
CA MET A 702 18.62 -10.74 8.90
C MET A 702 20.10 -10.33 8.95
N TYR A 703 20.77 -10.25 7.80
CA TYR A 703 22.17 -9.80 7.72
C TYR A 703 22.30 -8.30 7.42
N ASN A 704 21.36 -7.74 6.66
CA ASN A 704 21.42 -6.34 6.20
C ASN A 704 20.64 -5.35 7.09
N ASP A 705 19.79 -5.82 8.00
CA ASP A 705 19.03 -4.93 8.88
C ASP A 705 19.99 -4.18 9.82
N PRO A 706 19.95 -2.82 9.82
CA PRO A 706 20.88 -2.02 10.60
C PRO A 706 20.66 -2.23 12.11
N VAL A 707 19.44 -2.51 12.56
CA VAL A 707 19.13 -2.66 13.99
C VAL A 707 19.71 -3.96 14.52
N ILE A 708 19.48 -5.08 13.84
CA ILE A 708 20.05 -6.38 14.22
C ILE A 708 21.57 -6.36 14.11
N SER A 709 22.14 -5.80 13.03
CA SER A 709 23.59 -5.77 12.84
C SER A 709 24.28 -4.93 13.92
N ILE A 710 23.75 -3.76 14.26
CA ILE A 710 24.23 -2.92 15.37
C ILE A 710 24.13 -3.68 16.70
N TYR A 711 22.99 -4.33 16.97
CA TYR A 711 22.78 -5.05 18.22
C TYR A 711 23.65 -6.30 18.35
N ARG A 712 23.86 -7.05 17.26
CA ARG A 712 24.77 -8.21 17.20
C ARG A 712 26.22 -7.76 17.39
N ALA A 713 26.64 -6.66 16.77
CA ALA A 713 27.97 -6.08 16.99
C ALA A 713 28.16 -5.65 18.45
N PHE A 714 27.15 -5.03 19.06
CA PHE A 714 27.15 -4.72 20.49
C PHE A 714 27.28 -5.99 21.35
N GLY A 715 26.53 -7.05 21.02
CA GLY A 715 26.62 -8.34 21.71
C GLY A 715 28.02 -8.95 21.63
N GLN A 716 28.63 -8.94 20.44
CA GLN A 716 30.01 -9.41 20.23
C GLN A 716 31.04 -8.60 21.03
N LEU A 717 30.92 -7.27 21.05
CA LEU A 717 31.82 -6.38 21.80
C LEU A 717 31.71 -6.57 23.31
N ASN A 718 30.51 -6.91 23.81
CA ASN A 718 30.25 -7.10 25.24
C ASN A 718 30.22 -8.58 25.66
N GLN A 719 30.68 -9.52 24.80
CA GLN A 719 30.71 -10.96 25.06
C GLN A 719 29.35 -11.58 25.46
N LEU A 720 28.25 -11.02 24.94
CA LEU A 720 26.90 -11.55 25.12
C LEU A 720 26.58 -12.58 24.04
N ALA A 721 25.99 -13.71 24.43
CA ALA A 721 25.48 -14.69 23.48
C ALA A 721 24.16 -14.18 22.87
N VAL A 722 24.28 -13.40 21.79
CA VAL A 722 23.14 -12.79 21.10
C VAL A 722 22.75 -13.60 19.85
N SER A 723 21.55 -14.17 19.89
CA SER A 723 20.83 -14.66 18.71
C SER A 723 19.91 -13.54 18.20
N ALA A 724 19.56 -13.57 16.90
CA ALA A 724 18.63 -12.61 16.33
C ALA A 724 17.67 -13.31 15.36
N SER A 725 16.41 -12.89 15.36
CA SER A 725 15.34 -13.35 14.48
C SER A 725 14.52 -12.16 13.99
N ILE A 726 13.90 -12.29 12.82
CA ILE A 726 12.98 -11.28 12.25
C ILE A 726 11.59 -11.91 12.12
N SER A 727 10.55 -11.14 12.47
CA SER A 727 9.16 -11.48 12.18
C SER A 727 8.48 -10.31 11.45
N ILE A 728 7.88 -10.60 10.29
CA ILE A 728 7.23 -9.62 9.43
C ILE A 728 5.72 -9.92 9.41
N VAL A 729 4.96 -9.18 10.20
CA VAL A 729 3.52 -9.44 10.42
C VAL A 729 2.74 -8.13 10.50
N ASN A 730 1.41 -8.15 10.41
CA ASN A 730 0.63 -6.92 10.63
C ASN A 730 0.76 -6.47 12.10
N TYR A 731 0.61 -5.17 12.36
CA TYR A 731 0.71 -4.60 13.71
C TYR A 731 -0.18 -5.33 14.74
N ASN A 732 -1.40 -5.70 14.35
CA ASN A 732 -2.35 -6.42 15.21
C ASN A 732 -1.87 -7.83 15.64
N ASP A 733 -0.92 -8.41 14.90
CA ASP A 733 -0.39 -9.75 15.14
C ASP A 733 0.94 -9.75 15.89
N PHE A 734 1.54 -8.57 16.15
CA PHE A 734 2.84 -8.46 16.83
C PHE A 734 2.85 -9.23 18.16
N THR A 735 1.78 -9.13 18.93
CA THR A 735 1.64 -9.86 20.20
C THR A 735 1.67 -11.37 20.01
N GLN A 736 1.03 -11.89 18.95
CA GLN A 736 1.05 -13.32 18.65
C GLN A 736 2.44 -13.77 18.22
N ALA A 737 3.09 -13.01 17.33
CA ALA A 737 4.45 -13.28 16.89
C ALA A 737 5.45 -13.32 18.06
N ILE A 738 5.34 -12.38 19.00
CA ILE A 738 6.13 -12.39 20.24
C ILE A 738 5.88 -13.67 21.04
N SER A 739 4.61 -14.04 21.25
CA SER A 739 4.27 -15.23 22.05
C SER A 739 4.79 -16.53 21.41
N GLU A 740 4.70 -16.67 20.09
CA GLU A 740 5.21 -17.83 19.36
C GLU A 740 6.75 -17.88 19.42
N HIS A 741 7.40 -16.73 19.27
CA HIS A 741 8.86 -16.62 19.37
C HIS A 741 9.37 -17.02 20.76
N VAL A 742 8.77 -16.49 21.83
CA VAL A 742 9.14 -16.82 23.23
C VAL A 742 9.05 -18.32 23.49
N VAL A 743 8.01 -18.98 22.97
CA VAL A 743 7.84 -20.44 23.10
C VAL A 743 8.91 -21.20 22.31
N ASN A 744 9.21 -20.76 21.09
CA ASN A 744 10.20 -21.40 20.22
C ASN A 744 11.63 -21.25 20.76
N SER A 745 11.95 -20.11 21.37
CA SER A 745 13.27 -19.79 21.92
C SER A 745 13.44 -20.26 23.38
N GLU A 746 12.41 -20.85 23.97
CA GLU A 746 12.38 -21.31 25.38
C GLU A 746 12.82 -20.20 26.35
N SER A 747 12.33 -18.98 26.15
CA SER A 747 12.76 -17.81 26.93
C SER A 747 12.00 -17.69 28.25
N GLU A 748 12.74 -17.41 29.33
CA GLU A 748 12.23 -17.31 30.71
C GLU A 748 11.73 -15.90 31.04
N MET A 749 12.19 -14.90 30.28
CA MET A 749 11.79 -13.51 30.43
C MET A 749 11.83 -12.74 29.11
N LEU A 750 10.77 -11.99 28.84
CA LEU A 750 10.65 -11.08 27.71
C LEU A 750 11.03 -9.66 28.14
N LEU A 751 11.86 -8.99 27.34
CA LEU A 751 12.33 -7.63 27.55
C LEU A 751 11.75 -6.73 26.46
N ILE A 752 11.05 -5.67 26.88
CA ILE A 752 10.43 -4.69 25.98
C ILE A 752 11.02 -3.31 26.30
N PRO A 753 11.87 -2.76 25.42
CA PRO A 753 12.34 -1.39 25.54
C PRO A 753 11.23 -0.41 25.14
N TRP A 754 11.03 0.63 25.94
CA TRP A 754 10.17 1.77 25.65
C TRP A 754 11.05 3.03 25.65
N SER A 755 11.53 3.38 24.46
CA SER A 755 12.46 4.49 24.23
C SER A 755 11.75 5.82 23.91
N ARG A 756 12.53 6.90 23.93
CA ARG A 756 12.15 8.30 23.65
C ARG A 756 11.71 8.45 22.20
N GLY A 757 10.44 8.78 21.96
CA GLY A 757 9.95 9.09 20.61
C GLY A 757 10.49 10.42 20.09
N THR A 758 10.94 10.44 18.82
CA THR A 758 11.32 11.65 18.09
C THR A 758 10.08 12.43 17.62
N THR A 759 9.68 13.47 18.36
CA THR A 759 8.92 14.57 17.75
C THR A 759 9.90 15.66 17.34
N SER A 760 10.21 15.74 16.04
CA SER A 760 10.89 16.90 15.46
C SER A 760 9.91 18.08 15.46
N VAL A 761 10.18 19.08 16.30
CA VAL A 761 9.45 20.36 16.27
C VAL A 761 10.20 21.31 15.33
N ILE A 762 9.52 21.73 14.26
CA ILE A 762 9.92 22.90 13.45
C ILE A 762 9.89 24.12 14.39
N PRO A 763 10.97 24.91 14.51
CA PRO A 763 10.95 26.07 15.39
C PRO A 763 9.97 27.10 14.84
N THR A 764 8.88 27.36 15.55
CA THR A 764 8.06 28.55 15.33
C THR A 764 8.89 29.80 15.70
N PRO A 765 8.84 30.88 14.90
CA PRO A 765 9.56 32.11 15.21
C PRO A 765 9.04 32.69 16.54
N PRO A 766 9.90 33.33 17.35
CA PRO A 766 9.52 33.80 18.67
C PRO A 766 8.50 34.94 18.55
N GLU A 767 7.38 34.80 19.25
CA GLU A 767 6.53 35.94 19.59
C GLU A 767 7.32 36.91 20.48
N MET A 768 7.28 38.20 20.12
CA MET A 768 7.95 39.26 20.85
C MET A 768 7.37 39.36 22.27
N GLY A 769 8.17 39.05 23.31
CA GLY A 769 7.85 39.48 24.67
C GLY A 769 8.39 38.67 25.85
N ALA A 770 8.90 37.44 25.67
CA ALA A 770 9.40 36.64 26.79
C ALA A 770 10.94 36.53 26.81
N ALA A 771 11.53 36.82 27.98
CA ALA A 771 12.98 36.76 28.21
C ALA A 771 13.56 35.36 27.97
N PRO A 772 14.84 35.25 27.57
CA PRO A 772 15.47 33.97 27.25
C PRO A 772 15.81 33.20 28.53
N SER A 773 14.91 32.36 29.02
CA SER A 773 15.28 31.27 29.92
C SER A 773 15.98 30.19 29.10
N GLY A 774 17.17 29.77 29.55
CA GLY A 774 18.11 28.93 28.79
C GLY A 774 17.53 27.67 28.14
N PHE A 775 18.22 27.20 27.09
CA PHE A 775 17.94 25.96 26.36
C PHE A 775 18.02 24.74 27.29
N GLY A 776 16.93 24.45 28.00
CA GLY A 776 16.72 23.21 28.73
C GLY A 776 16.14 22.14 27.81
N VAL A 777 16.84 21.02 27.68
CA VAL A 777 16.39 19.80 26.98
C VAL A 777 15.08 19.31 27.60
N ARG A 778 13.96 19.37 26.86
CA ARG A 778 12.63 18.91 27.32
C ARG A 778 12.49 17.39 27.24
N ASN A 779 11.79 16.81 28.21
CA ASN A 779 11.58 15.35 28.37
C ASN A 779 10.47 14.89 27.39
N PRO A 780 10.53 13.70 26.76
CA PRO A 780 9.51 13.24 25.82
C PRO A 780 8.17 12.89 26.48
N PHE A 781 8.14 12.89 27.82
CA PHE A 781 6.93 12.80 28.62
C PHE A 781 6.25 14.16 28.84
N ASP A 782 6.90 15.29 28.55
CA ASP A 782 6.24 16.60 28.65
C ASP A 782 5.08 16.72 27.62
N GLY A 783 5.14 15.99 26.51
CA GLY A 783 4.05 15.95 25.51
C GLY A 783 2.87 15.05 25.89
N ILE A 784 3.08 14.01 26.70
CA ILE A 784 2.05 13.05 27.10
C ILE A 784 1.42 13.44 28.44
N PHE A 785 2.20 14.05 29.33
CA PHE A 785 1.82 14.34 30.72
C PHE A 785 1.46 15.83 30.95
N HIS A 786 1.83 16.71 30.01
CA HIS A 786 1.38 18.10 29.93
C HIS A 786 0.79 18.45 28.56
N LYS A 787 -0.02 19.52 28.52
CA LYS A 787 -0.93 19.94 27.43
C LYS A 787 -0.26 20.01 26.05
N THR A 788 -0.56 19.09 25.12
CA THR A 788 -0.16 19.18 23.69
C THR A 788 -1.21 18.61 22.71
N THR A 789 -0.91 18.69 21.40
CA THR A 789 -1.76 18.44 20.21
C THR A 789 -2.20 16.97 20.02
N THR A 790 -3.34 16.79 19.35
CA THR A 790 -4.09 15.52 19.22
C THR A 790 -3.35 14.36 18.54
N GLN A 791 -2.30 14.61 17.76
CA GLN A 791 -1.63 13.57 16.96
C GLN A 791 -0.68 12.68 17.79
N ASP A 792 0.07 13.26 18.75
CA ASP A 792 1.03 12.54 19.62
C ASP A 792 0.35 11.66 20.69
N GLN A 793 -0.86 12.05 21.12
CA GLN A 793 -1.65 11.25 22.05
C GLN A 793 -2.12 9.93 21.41
N THR A 794 -2.34 9.89 20.10
CA THR A 794 -2.85 8.69 19.43
C THR A 794 -1.81 7.57 19.32
N SER A 795 -0.54 7.91 19.02
CA SER A 795 0.53 6.92 18.86
C SER A 795 0.93 6.25 20.18
N SER A 796 0.98 7.02 21.27
CA SER A 796 1.31 6.53 22.62
C SER A 796 0.21 5.63 23.20
N VAL A 797 -1.07 5.91 22.93
CA VAL A 797 -2.19 5.06 23.33
C VAL A 797 -2.17 3.73 22.59
N VAL A 798 -1.93 3.75 21.28
CA VAL A 798 -1.84 2.52 20.46
C VAL A 798 -0.69 1.63 20.94
N HIS A 799 0.48 2.20 21.20
CA HIS A 799 1.64 1.44 21.72
C HIS A 799 1.41 0.92 23.16
N SER A 800 0.75 1.71 24.01
CA SER A 800 0.35 1.29 25.37
C SER A 800 -0.60 0.10 25.34
N GLU A 801 -1.59 0.08 24.44
CA GLU A 801 -2.49 -1.07 24.26
C GLU A 801 -1.76 -2.30 23.73
N PHE A 802 -0.80 -2.13 22.81
CA PHE A 802 0.07 -3.22 22.35
C PHE A 802 0.87 -3.86 23.50
N ILE A 803 1.51 -3.05 24.36
CA ILE A 803 2.24 -3.58 25.51
C ILE A 803 1.28 -4.31 26.47
N ARG A 804 0.07 -3.78 26.67
CA ARG A 804 -0.97 -4.45 27.48
C ARG A 804 -1.39 -5.79 26.88
N SER A 805 -1.52 -5.91 25.57
CA SER A 805 -1.81 -7.21 24.93
C SER A 805 -0.65 -8.19 25.08
N VAL A 806 0.60 -7.72 25.03
CA VAL A 806 1.80 -8.56 25.29
C VAL A 806 1.78 -9.10 26.71
N PHE A 807 1.56 -8.26 27.71
CA PHE A 807 1.45 -8.68 29.11
C PHE A 807 0.37 -9.74 29.38
N LEU A 808 -0.66 -9.83 28.54
CA LEU A 808 -1.76 -10.78 28.72
C LEU A 808 -1.55 -12.11 28.03
N ARG A 809 -0.83 -12.11 26.91
CA ARG A 809 -0.66 -13.28 26.04
C ARG A 809 0.71 -13.92 26.15
N CYS A 810 1.69 -13.23 26.75
CA CYS A 810 3.04 -13.77 26.89
C CYS A 810 3.03 -14.95 27.88
N PRO A 811 3.62 -16.11 27.50
CA PRO A 811 3.66 -17.29 28.37
C PRO A 811 4.82 -17.26 29.38
N CYS A 812 5.71 -16.27 29.30
CA CYS A 812 6.81 -16.05 30.24
C CYS A 812 6.67 -14.68 30.93
N ASP A 813 7.55 -14.43 31.88
CA ASP A 813 7.55 -13.17 32.62
C ASP A 813 7.97 -12.01 31.72
N VAL A 814 7.42 -10.81 31.95
CA VAL A 814 7.65 -9.66 31.07
C VAL A 814 8.26 -8.50 31.85
N ALA A 815 9.32 -7.91 31.32
CA ALA A 815 9.90 -6.66 31.79
C ALA A 815 9.81 -5.58 30.73
N LEU A 816 9.23 -4.45 31.11
CA LEU A 816 9.09 -3.24 30.32
C LEU A 816 10.06 -2.19 30.86
N PHE A 817 11.04 -1.79 30.05
CA PHE A 817 12.03 -0.79 30.43
C PHE A 817 11.67 0.57 29.82
N VAL A 818 11.32 1.54 30.66
CA VAL A 818 10.94 2.90 30.25
C VAL A 818 12.09 3.85 30.55
N GLU A 819 12.72 4.35 29.50
CA GLU A 819 13.90 5.22 29.65
C GLU A 819 13.48 6.66 29.97
N ARG A 820 13.93 7.18 31.13
CA ARG A 820 13.58 8.53 31.63
C ARG A 820 14.81 9.25 32.16
N GLY A 821 15.57 9.89 31.28
CA GLY A 821 16.50 10.94 31.69
C GLY A 821 17.79 10.48 32.36
N THR A 822 18.72 9.92 31.58
CA THR A 822 20.14 10.02 31.92
C THR A 822 20.82 10.92 30.89
N SER A 823 21.44 12.01 31.37
CA SER A 823 22.44 12.73 30.60
C SER A 823 23.50 11.71 30.18
N THR A 824 23.91 11.75 28.91
CA THR A 824 25.05 11.03 28.34
C THR A 824 26.23 10.86 29.30
N SER A 825 26.20 9.83 30.14
CA SER A 825 27.28 9.45 31.03
C SER A 825 27.59 7.99 30.77
N SER A 826 28.88 7.72 30.56
CA SER A 826 29.50 6.48 30.09
C SER A 826 28.75 5.18 30.42
N LEU A 827 28.74 4.25 29.47
CA LEU A 827 28.32 2.83 29.59
C LEU A 827 29.05 2.03 30.71
N SER A 828 29.86 2.71 31.52
CA SER A 828 30.65 2.22 32.65
C SER A 828 30.25 2.86 33.99
N ALA A 829 29.24 3.74 34.02
CA ALA A 829 28.75 4.34 35.26
C ALA A 829 28.12 3.28 36.17
N ALA A 830 28.42 3.34 37.47
CA ALA A 830 27.80 2.45 38.45
C ALA A 830 26.29 2.71 38.49
N GLN A 831 25.47 1.67 38.64
CA GLN A 831 24.01 1.82 38.63
C GLN A 831 23.45 1.59 40.03
N HIS A 832 22.40 2.33 40.37
CA HIS A 832 21.67 2.16 41.62
C HIS A 832 20.21 1.77 41.33
N LEU A 833 19.80 0.60 41.83
CA LEU A 833 18.44 0.09 41.69
C LEU A 833 17.62 0.45 42.93
N PHE A 834 16.40 0.94 42.76
CA PHE A 834 15.48 1.19 43.86
C PHE A 834 14.20 0.37 43.66
N LEU A 835 13.81 -0.42 44.65
CA LEU A 835 12.60 -1.27 44.60
C LEU A 835 11.67 -0.93 45.77
N PRO A 836 10.54 -0.26 45.52
CA PRO A 836 9.45 -0.20 46.48
C PRO A 836 8.68 -1.53 46.45
N PHE A 837 8.71 -2.25 47.57
CA PHE A 837 8.06 -3.55 47.73
C PHE A 837 6.73 -3.37 48.48
N PHE A 838 5.62 -3.67 47.81
CA PHE A 838 4.26 -3.63 48.37
C PHE A 838 3.68 -5.03 48.59
N GLY A 839 4.24 -6.03 47.91
CA GLY A 839 3.79 -7.42 47.98
C GLY A 839 2.94 -7.83 46.78
N GLY A 840 2.89 -9.14 46.53
CA GLY A 840 2.28 -9.74 45.36
C GLY A 840 3.29 -10.34 44.37
N PRO A 841 2.81 -11.12 43.39
CA PRO A 841 3.65 -11.92 42.51
C PRO A 841 4.65 -11.10 41.69
N ASP A 842 4.24 -9.92 41.21
CA ASP A 842 5.10 -9.05 40.40
C ASP A 842 6.24 -8.42 41.21
N ASP A 843 5.96 -8.03 42.46
CA ASP A 843 6.96 -7.47 43.37
C ASP A 843 7.96 -8.54 43.84
N ARG A 844 7.50 -9.78 44.06
CA ARG A 844 8.38 -10.93 44.35
C ARG A 844 9.31 -11.21 43.18
N LEU A 845 8.79 -11.22 41.95
CA LEU A 845 9.60 -11.35 40.75
C LEU A 845 10.60 -10.19 40.60
N ALA A 846 10.16 -8.96 40.87
CA ALA A 846 11.03 -7.79 40.87
C ALA A 846 12.16 -7.93 41.90
N LEU A 847 11.88 -8.43 43.11
CA LEU A 847 12.89 -8.68 44.14
C LEU A 847 13.92 -9.72 43.68
N THR A 848 13.47 -10.87 43.18
CA THR A 848 14.37 -11.93 42.66
C THR A 848 15.23 -11.42 41.50
N PHE A 849 14.63 -10.66 40.57
CA PHE A 849 15.34 -10.10 39.43
C PHE A 849 16.34 -9.01 39.85
N LEU A 850 16.01 -8.19 40.85
CA LEU A 850 16.93 -7.19 41.40
C LEU A 850 18.17 -7.84 42.02
N VAL A 851 17.99 -8.91 42.78
CA VAL A 851 19.11 -9.67 43.37
C VAL A 851 20.00 -10.25 42.26
N GLN A 852 19.40 -10.74 41.18
CA GLN A 852 20.13 -11.20 40.00
C GLN A 852 20.98 -10.08 39.38
N LEU A 853 20.39 -8.90 39.14
CA LEU A 853 21.09 -7.74 38.57
C LEU A 853 22.22 -7.23 39.49
N CYS A 854 22.03 -7.31 40.82
CA CYS A 854 23.05 -6.95 41.80
C CYS A 854 24.23 -7.92 41.84
N SER A 855 24.18 -9.06 41.14
CA SER A 855 25.34 -9.96 40.98
C SER A 855 26.51 -9.25 40.27
N ARG A 856 26.22 -8.20 39.48
CA ARG A 856 27.23 -7.32 38.91
C ARG A 856 27.82 -6.39 39.98
N SER A 857 29.14 -6.32 40.07
CA SER A 857 29.86 -5.54 41.10
C SER A 857 29.62 -4.03 41.05
N THR A 858 29.22 -3.51 39.89
CA THR A 858 28.95 -2.07 39.65
C THR A 858 27.50 -1.68 39.95
N VAL A 859 26.65 -2.61 40.40
CA VAL A 859 25.24 -2.38 40.70
C VAL A 859 25.03 -2.42 42.21
N THR A 860 24.37 -1.40 42.74
CA THR A 860 23.95 -1.30 44.15
C THR A 860 22.44 -1.18 44.21
N ALA A 861 21.81 -1.55 45.33
CA ALA A 861 20.36 -1.42 45.41
C ALA A 861 19.82 -1.04 46.79
N THR A 862 18.63 -0.44 46.78
CA THR A 862 17.84 -0.12 47.97
C THR A 862 16.45 -0.71 47.79
N VAL A 863 16.04 -1.56 48.74
CA VAL A 863 14.72 -2.18 48.76
C VAL A 863 13.97 -1.65 49.98
N VAL A 864 12.79 -1.08 49.76
CA VAL A 864 11.95 -0.51 50.81
C VAL A 864 10.62 -1.26 50.84
N TRP A 865 10.36 -2.02 51.91
CA TRP A 865 9.04 -2.60 52.13
C TRP A 865 8.11 -1.56 52.74
N ILE A 866 7.03 -1.23 52.04
CA ILE A 866 6.06 -0.25 52.49
C ILE A 866 4.78 -0.95 52.93
N LYS A 867 4.43 -0.73 54.19
CA LYS A 867 3.18 -1.21 54.80
C LYS A 867 2.29 -0.02 55.06
N LYS A 868 1.00 -0.11 54.73
CA LYS A 868 0.08 0.98 55.09
C LYS A 868 -0.24 0.93 56.57
N SER A 869 -0.25 2.09 57.20
CA SER A 869 -0.67 2.22 58.60
C SER A 869 -2.14 2.61 58.65
N GLU A 870 -2.96 1.87 59.42
CA GLU A 870 -4.35 2.23 59.67
C GLU A 870 -4.39 3.41 60.68
N GLU A 871 -4.90 4.57 60.26
CA GLU A 871 -5.27 5.62 61.20
C GLU A 871 -6.59 5.26 61.88
N LEU A 872 -6.55 5.13 63.21
CA LEU A 872 -7.72 5.02 64.07
C LEU A 872 -8.37 6.41 64.22
N SER A 873 -9.09 6.88 63.20
CA SER A 873 -9.98 8.04 63.31
C SER A 873 -11.44 7.58 63.41
N PRO A 874 -12.26 8.17 64.30
CA PRO A 874 -13.65 7.77 64.44
C PRO A 874 -14.51 8.39 63.32
N GLN A 875 -15.27 7.53 62.62
CA GLN A 875 -16.36 7.85 61.68
C GLN A 875 -15.88 8.44 60.33
N THR A 876 -16.02 7.77 59.19
CA THR A 876 -17.25 7.22 58.59
C THR A 876 -17.00 5.87 57.90
N SER A 877 -17.62 4.82 58.45
CA SER A 877 -17.66 3.47 57.91
C SER A 877 -18.61 3.33 56.72
N ASP A 878 -18.14 2.60 55.71
CA ASP A 878 -18.89 1.61 54.90
C ASP A 878 -19.84 2.01 53.76
N GLU A 879 -20.08 3.29 53.42
CA GLU A 879 -20.96 3.62 52.27
C GLU A 879 -20.25 3.89 50.93
N ALA A 880 -18.94 4.17 50.90
CA ALA A 880 -18.27 4.58 49.66
C ALA A 880 -17.84 3.40 48.75
N ASP A 881 -17.58 2.21 49.29
CA ASP A 881 -17.08 1.06 48.52
C ASP A 881 -18.18 0.16 47.94
N LEU A 882 -19.43 0.29 48.39
CA LEU A 882 -20.57 -0.41 47.79
C LEU A 882 -21.17 0.34 46.58
N ALA A 883 -21.01 1.67 46.51
CA ALA A 883 -21.54 2.49 45.42
C ALA A 883 -20.77 2.33 44.08
N ALA A 884 -19.54 1.82 44.10
CA ALA A 884 -18.75 1.59 42.88
C ALA A 884 -19.12 0.29 42.14
N LYS A 885 -20.00 -0.56 42.69
CA LYS A 885 -20.37 -1.86 42.09
C LYS A 885 -21.78 -1.93 41.52
N THR A 886 -22.58 -0.86 41.54
CA THR A 886 -23.91 -0.91 40.92
C THR A 886 -24.34 0.49 40.44
N THR A 887 -24.68 0.57 39.15
CA THR A 887 -25.27 1.72 38.42
C THR A 887 -24.33 2.82 37.91
N SER A 888 -24.14 2.85 36.59
CA SER A 888 -24.05 4.10 35.83
C SER A 888 -25.07 4.05 34.68
N PRO A 889 -26.17 4.84 34.75
CA PRO A 889 -27.06 5.06 33.61
C PRO A 889 -26.52 6.17 32.71
N MET A 890 -26.87 6.07 31.42
CA MET A 890 -26.65 7.04 30.35
C MET A 890 -27.06 8.49 30.71
N SER A 891 -26.28 9.46 30.24
CA SER A 891 -26.81 10.74 29.69
C SER A 891 -25.75 11.47 28.83
N PRO A 892 -26.17 12.36 27.89
CA PRO A 892 -25.55 12.49 26.55
C PRO A 892 -24.83 13.82 26.25
N GLY A 893 -23.99 13.81 25.20
CA GLY A 893 -23.38 14.98 24.50
C GLY A 893 -21.90 15.18 24.89
N LEU A 894 -20.90 15.27 24.00
CA LEU A 894 -20.85 15.79 22.63
C LEU A 894 -19.68 15.13 21.86
N GLY A 895 -19.87 14.90 20.55
CA GLY A 895 -19.07 14.15 19.56
C GLY A 895 -17.58 13.85 19.79
N ASN A 896 -17.24 12.56 19.71
CA ASN A 896 -16.09 12.05 18.95
C ASN A 896 -16.34 10.59 18.51
N ALA A 897 -15.92 10.27 17.28
CA ALA A 897 -16.29 9.11 16.47
C ALA A 897 -15.95 7.72 17.09
N PRO A 898 -16.65 6.64 16.70
CA PRO A 898 -16.50 5.33 17.31
C PRO A 898 -15.32 4.57 16.69
N HIS A 899 -14.16 4.58 17.34
CA HIS A 899 -13.21 3.48 17.19
C HIS A 899 -13.63 2.36 18.14
N LEU A 900 -14.06 1.22 17.58
CA LEU A 900 -14.26 -0.02 18.32
C LEU A 900 -12.94 -0.41 19.01
N THR A 901 -12.82 -0.18 20.31
CA THR A 901 -11.73 -0.72 21.13
C THR A 901 -12.32 -1.68 22.15
N MET A 902 -12.14 -2.99 21.90
CA MET A 902 -12.24 -3.99 22.95
C MET A 902 -11.11 -3.72 23.94
N ALA A 903 -11.41 -3.06 25.06
CA ALA A 903 -10.42 -2.84 26.11
C ALA A 903 -9.87 -4.21 26.57
N ALA A 904 -8.57 -4.45 26.36
CA ALA A 904 -7.92 -5.66 26.84
C ALA A 904 -8.05 -5.72 28.38
N ALA A 905 -8.60 -6.82 28.90
CA ALA A 905 -8.75 -7.08 30.34
C ALA A 905 -7.37 -7.26 30.98
N ASP A 906 -7.09 -6.73 32.18
CA ASP A 906 -5.77 -6.90 32.82
C ASP A 906 -5.53 -8.35 33.29
N THR A 907 -4.26 -8.70 33.54
CA THR A 907 -3.84 -10.02 34.02
C THR A 907 -4.55 -10.33 35.34
N VAL A 908 -5.26 -11.45 35.39
CA VAL A 908 -6.03 -11.88 36.57
C VAL A 908 -5.29 -13.02 37.24
N TYR A 909 -4.87 -12.83 38.48
CA TYR A 909 -4.28 -13.89 39.30
C TYR A 909 -5.37 -14.47 40.21
N GLY A 910 -5.77 -15.73 39.99
CA GLY A 910 -6.69 -16.51 40.83
C GLY A 910 -8.00 -15.85 41.30
N ALA A 911 -8.79 -16.56 42.10
CA ALA A 911 -9.96 -15.99 42.78
C ALA A 911 -9.53 -15.23 44.05
N HIS A 912 -10.10 -14.04 44.31
CA HIS A 912 -9.88 -13.26 45.54
C HIS A 912 -10.63 -13.85 46.72
N ASN A 913 -10.11 -14.93 47.27
CA ASN A 913 -10.58 -15.52 48.52
C ASN A 913 -9.60 -15.17 49.64
N THR A 914 -10.06 -15.19 50.89
CA THR A 914 -9.20 -14.99 52.07
C THR A 914 -7.99 -15.93 52.08
N GLN A 915 -8.16 -17.16 51.57
CA GLN A 915 -7.09 -18.15 51.46
C GLN A 915 -5.99 -17.74 50.47
N THR A 916 -6.33 -17.16 49.32
CA THR A 916 -5.33 -16.73 48.33
C THR A 916 -4.58 -15.47 48.79
N ARG A 917 -5.24 -14.60 49.58
CA ARG A 917 -4.60 -13.46 50.25
C ARG A 917 -3.57 -13.92 51.29
N LEU A 918 -3.96 -14.78 52.23
CA LEU A 918 -3.05 -15.32 53.26
C LEU A 918 -1.87 -16.06 52.64
N ALA A 919 -2.09 -16.82 51.56
CA ALA A 919 -1.03 -17.50 50.84
C ALA A 919 -0.06 -16.50 50.16
N SER A 920 -0.56 -15.41 49.57
CA SER A 920 0.30 -14.36 49.02
C SER A 920 1.10 -13.65 50.10
N ASP A 921 0.47 -13.28 51.21
CA ASP A 921 1.15 -12.62 52.33
C ASP A 921 2.25 -13.50 52.92
N THR A 922 1.99 -14.80 53.04
CA THR A 922 2.99 -15.78 53.49
C THR A 922 4.15 -15.85 52.50
N ALA A 923 3.86 -15.89 51.20
CA ALA A 923 4.88 -15.90 50.15
C ALA A 923 5.71 -14.61 50.11
N ASP A 924 5.09 -13.46 50.39
CA ASP A 924 5.78 -12.16 50.46
C ASP A 924 6.72 -12.10 51.67
N ASN A 925 6.28 -12.56 52.84
CA ASN A 925 7.11 -12.67 54.04
C ASN A 925 8.30 -13.63 53.81
N LEU A 926 8.06 -14.80 53.19
CA LEU A 926 9.11 -15.76 52.86
C LEU A 926 10.14 -15.18 51.87
N ALA A 927 9.68 -14.49 50.82
CA ALA A 927 10.56 -13.86 49.85
C ALA A 927 11.40 -12.73 50.48
N TRP A 928 10.80 -11.94 51.37
CA TRP A 928 11.51 -10.91 52.11
C TRP A 928 12.56 -11.49 53.07
N GLU A 929 12.17 -12.47 53.90
CA GLU A 929 13.04 -13.11 54.88
C GLU A 929 14.25 -13.76 54.22
N LYS A 930 14.04 -14.44 53.09
CA LYS A 930 15.09 -15.10 52.28
C LYS A 930 16.23 -14.16 51.87
N TYR A 931 15.95 -12.89 51.58
CA TYR A 931 16.95 -11.94 51.09
C TYR A 931 17.38 -10.88 52.11
N ALA A 932 16.49 -10.48 53.02
CA ALA A 932 16.79 -9.51 54.07
C ALA A 932 17.63 -10.11 55.21
N ASN A 933 17.48 -11.41 55.50
CA ASN A 933 18.24 -12.16 56.49
C ASN A 933 19.01 -13.31 55.81
N PRO A 934 20.23 -13.07 55.30
CA PRO A 934 20.98 -14.09 54.58
C PRO A 934 21.45 -15.23 55.51
N ASP A 935 20.87 -16.41 55.36
CA ASP A 935 21.38 -17.65 55.96
C ASP A 935 22.60 -18.19 55.18
N SER A 936 23.44 -19.01 55.84
CA SER A 936 24.65 -19.61 55.25
C SER A 936 24.39 -20.63 54.12
N SER A 937 23.13 -20.84 53.73
CA SER A 937 22.70 -21.79 52.69
C SER A 937 22.59 -21.20 51.28
N LEU A 938 22.79 -19.88 51.11
CA LEU A 938 22.71 -19.21 49.81
C LEU A 938 24.00 -19.35 48.98
N PRO A 939 23.92 -19.38 47.63
CA PRO A 939 25.11 -19.42 46.77
C PRO A 939 26.02 -18.20 46.99
N PRO A 940 27.36 -18.34 46.86
CA PRO A 940 28.31 -17.26 47.15
C PRO A 940 28.13 -16.03 46.26
N SER A 941 27.63 -16.21 45.02
CA SER A 941 27.27 -15.11 44.12
C SER A 941 26.14 -14.24 44.70
N VAL A 942 25.12 -14.88 45.29
CA VAL A 942 23.97 -14.23 45.93
C VAL A 942 24.41 -13.49 47.18
N THR A 943 25.21 -14.12 48.03
CA THR A 943 25.74 -13.49 49.26
C THR A 943 26.55 -12.24 48.92
N SER A 944 27.35 -12.28 47.85
CA SER A 944 28.10 -11.12 47.37
C SER A 944 27.18 -10.00 46.85
N ALA A 945 26.06 -10.36 46.20
CA ALA A 945 25.07 -9.40 45.71
C ALA A 945 24.32 -8.74 46.87
N LEU A 946 23.87 -9.53 47.86
CA LEU A 946 23.14 -9.06 49.03
C LEU A 946 23.95 -8.05 49.87
N ALA A 947 25.29 -8.18 49.94
CA ALA A 947 26.15 -7.21 50.61
C ALA A 947 26.08 -5.78 49.99
N ARG A 948 25.55 -5.64 48.77
CA ARG A 948 25.35 -4.36 48.07
C ARG A 948 23.89 -3.87 48.10
N ILE A 949 23.01 -4.58 48.80
CA ILE A 949 21.59 -4.28 48.88
C ILE A 949 21.28 -3.79 50.30
N THR A 950 20.58 -2.67 50.39
CA THR A 950 20.06 -2.15 51.66
C THR A 950 18.57 -2.46 51.77
N PHE A 951 18.17 -3.12 52.84
CA PHE A 951 16.77 -3.44 53.13
C PHE A 951 16.26 -2.51 54.22
N SER A 952 15.08 -1.93 54.00
CA SER A 952 14.38 -1.11 55.00
C SER A 952 12.89 -1.38 54.98
N THR A 953 12.22 -1.11 56.09
CA THR A 953 10.77 -1.24 56.21
C THR A 953 10.20 0.08 56.71
N GLU A 954 9.25 0.67 55.98
CA GLU A 954 8.55 1.90 56.35
C GLU A 954 7.04 1.66 56.43
N SER A 955 6.37 2.35 57.36
CA SER A 955 4.91 2.36 57.48
C SER A 955 4.37 3.76 57.23
N SER A 956 3.39 3.91 56.33
CA SER A 956 2.79 5.21 55.98
C SER A 956 1.29 5.12 55.68
N PRO A 957 0.45 6.11 56.06
CA PRO A 957 -0.97 6.15 55.67
C PRO A 957 -1.17 6.47 54.16
N THR A 958 -0.20 7.14 53.54
CA THR A 958 -0.19 7.53 52.11
C THR A 958 1.05 6.95 51.40
N PRO A 959 1.03 5.64 51.09
CA PRO A 959 2.23 4.92 50.64
C PRO A 959 2.75 5.39 49.26
N LEU A 960 1.90 5.74 48.29
CA LEU A 960 2.39 6.25 46.99
C LEU A 960 3.06 7.61 47.12
N HIS A 961 2.49 8.53 47.91
CA HIS A 961 3.10 9.82 48.17
C HIS A 961 4.49 9.65 48.79
N ARG A 962 4.59 8.80 49.82
CA ARG A 962 5.85 8.52 50.51
C ARG A 962 6.92 7.95 49.56
N ILE A 963 6.57 7.04 48.65
CA ILE A 963 7.53 6.52 47.66
C ILE A 963 8.02 7.59 46.70
N THR A 964 7.11 8.43 46.20
CA THR A 964 7.52 9.48 45.27
C THR A 964 8.51 10.44 45.93
N GLU A 965 8.34 10.73 47.23
CA GLU A 965 9.28 11.51 48.04
C GLU A 965 10.61 10.77 48.27
N LEU A 966 10.57 9.49 48.65
CA LEU A 966 11.76 8.67 48.87
C LEU A 966 12.60 8.57 47.60
N VAL A 967 11.98 8.23 46.47
CA VAL A 967 12.65 8.14 45.16
C VAL A 967 13.25 9.49 44.79
N HIS A 968 12.53 10.60 44.99
CA HIS A 968 13.06 11.93 44.72
C HIS A 968 14.29 12.24 45.57
N SER A 969 14.22 11.99 46.88
CA SER A 969 15.33 12.21 47.81
C SER A 969 16.56 11.35 47.47
N GLU A 970 16.33 10.11 47.04
CA GLU A 970 17.42 9.19 46.67
C GLU A 970 18.04 9.58 45.33
N THR A 971 17.22 10.05 44.38
CA THR A 971 17.69 10.62 43.11
C THR A 971 18.60 11.83 43.35
N GLU A 972 18.22 12.73 44.27
CA GLU A 972 19.03 13.90 44.64
C GLU A 972 20.36 13.50 45.30
N LYS A 973 20.35 12.56 46.24
CA LYS A 973 21.57 12.04 46.87
C LYS A 973 22.54 11.46 45.84
N ILE A 974 22.01 10.74 44.86
CA ILE A 974 22.79 10.12 43.78
C ILE A 974 23.33 11.17 42.81
N ALA A 975 22.56 12.22 42.49
CA ALA A 975 23.00 13.31 41.61
C ALA A 975 24.21 14.08 42.19
N VAL A 976 24.24 14.25 43.52
CA VAL A 976 25.36 14.88 44.25
C VAL A 976 26.62 14.01 44.21
N ASN A 977 26.48 12.69 44.29
CA ASN A 977 27.57 11.72 44.15
C ASN A 977 27.84 11.42 42.67
N HIS A 978 28.53 12.31 41.97
CA HIS A 978 28.84 12.23 40.54
C HIS A 978 29.23 10.82 40.07
N GLY A 979 28.34 10.15 39.31
CA GLY A 979 28.67 8.94 38.56
C GLY A 979 27.71 7.75 38.65
N ARG A 980 26.53 7.87 39.30
CA ARG A 980 25.52 6.80 39.31
C ARG A 980 24.20 7.17 38.66
N THR A 981 23.61 6.24 37.91
CA THR A 981 22.26 6.38 37.35
C THR A 981 21.25 5.58 38.17
N MET A 982 20.06 6.15 38.39
CA MET A 982 19.00 5.52 39.17
C MET A 982 17.99 4.81 38.25
N ILE A 983 17.69 3.55 38.55
CA ILE A 983 16.61 2.78 37.89
C ILE A 983 15.67 2.30 38.98
N VAL A 984 14.39 2.64 38.85
CA VAL A 984 13.35 2.21 39.79
C VAL A 984 12.67 0.96 39.23
N LEU A 985 12.82 -0.16 39.93
CA LEU A 985 12.22 -1.44 39.58
C LEU A 985 10.87 -1.56 40.30
N VAL A 986 9.78 -1.83 39.59
CA VAL A 986 8.44 -1.92 40.17
C VAL A 986 7.67 -3.11 39.61
N GLY A 987 6.88 -3.78 40.46
CA GLY A 987 5.86 -4.71 39.99
C GLY A 987 4.69 -3.97 39.34
N ARG A 988 4.07 -4.58 38.33
CA ARG A 988 2.93 -3.99 37.60
C ARG A 988 1.59 -4.14 38.35
N SER A 989 1.37 -5.29 38.98
CA SER A 989 0.06 -5.79 39.40
C SER A 989 -0.63 -4.95 40.48
N ARG A 990 -1.96 -4.93 40.38
CA ARG A 990 -2.90 -4.23 41.26
C ARG A 990 -3.89 -5.17 41.97
N ARG A 991 -3.85 -6.49 41.68
CA ARG A 991 -4.97 -7.40 41.99
C ARG A 991 -4.71 -8.33 43.16
N LEU A 992 -3.50 -8.88 43.33
CA LEU A 992 -3.17 -9.70 44.52
C LEU A 992 -2.47 -8.94 45.64
N ALA A 993 -2.09 -7.68 45.42
CA ALA A 993 -1.55 -6.83 46.47
C ALA A 993 -2.61 -6.66 47.57
N VAL A 994 -2.16 -6.61 48.83
CA VAL A 994 -3.01 -6.57 50.02
C VAL A 994 -3.97 -5.38 50.01
N GLU A 995 -3.63 -4.31 49.27
CA GLU A 995 -4.27 -3.01 49.32
C GLU A 995 -4.36 -2.33 47.94
N SER A 996 -5.49 -1.67 47.64
CA SER A 996 -5.67 -0.93 46.38
C SER A 996 -5.10 0.49 46.46
N LEU A 997 -4.07 0.79 45.65
CA LEU A 997 -3.42 2.11 45.59
C LEU A 997 -4.09 3.09 44.60
N THR A 998 -5.16 2.65 43.94
CA THR A 998 -5.78 3.38 42.82
C THR A 998 -6.48 4.68 43.27
N GLY A 999 -6.98 4.73 44.51
CA GLY A 999 -7.57 5.94 45.09
C GLY A 999 -6.53 7.05 45.28
N GLU A 1000 -5.37 6.70 45.86
CA GLU A 1000 -4.24 7.61 46.08
C GLU A 1000 -3.58 8.05 44.77
N LEU A 1001 -3.53 7.18 43.75
CA LEU A 1001 -3.03 7.59 42.44
C LEU A 1001 -3.88 8.71 41.83
N ARG A 1002 -5.21 8.64 41.96
CA ARG A 1002 -6.12 9.69 41.44
C ARG A 1002 -5.87 11.03 42.13
N THR A 1003 -5.63 11.03 43.43
CA THR A 1003 -5.32 12.27 44.17
C THR A 1003 -4.00 12.86 43.67
N ILE A 1004 -2.95 12.06 43.48
CA ILE A 1004 -1.65 12.50 42.93
C ILE A 1004 -1.80 13.13 41.54
N ILE A 1005 -2.53 12.48 40.64
CA ILE A 1005 -2.74 12.97 39.26
C ILE A 1005 -3.51 14.30 39.30
N SER A 1006 -4.57 14.39 40.11
CA SER A 1006 -5.35 15.63 40.25
C SER A 1006 -4.54 16.78 40.85
N ALA A 1007 -3.69 16.50 41.84
CA ALA A 1007 -2.86 17.50 42.51
C ALA A 1007 -1.72 18.02 41.63
N THR A 1008 -1.24 17.22 40.68
CA THR A 1008 -0.11 17.59 39.80
C THR A 1008 -0.56 18.22 38.48
N GLY A 1009 -1.87 18.22 38.19
CA GLY A 1009 -2.44 18.79 36.96
C GLY A 1009 -2.04 18.05 35.68
N SER A 1010 -1.53 16.82 35.78
CA SER A 1010 -1.09 16.00 34.66
C SER A 1010 -2.24 15.18 34.09
N HIS A 1011 -2.34 15.11 32.76
CA HIS A 1011 -3.35 14.31 32.07
C HIS A 1011 -2.74 12.98 31.61
N ILE A 1012 -2.78 11.95 32.47
CA ILE A 1012 -2.33 10.61 32.11
C ILE A 1012 -3.48 9.87 31.44
N GLY A 1013 -3.30 9.48 30.17
CA GLY A 1013 -4.25 8.59 29.49
C GLY A 1013 -4.47 7.30 30.30
N SER A 1014 -5.72 6.88 30.46
CA SER A 1014 -6.06 5.73 31.31
C SER A 1014 -5.38 4.43 30.88
N SER A 1015 -5.02 4.29 29.60
CA SER A 1015 -4.27 3.15 29.06
C SER A 1015 -2.84 3.13 29.60
N VAL A 1016 -2.12 4.26 29.56
CA VAL A 1016 -0.72 4.39 30.00
C VAL A 1016 -0.57 4.10 31.49
N SER A 1017 -1.47 4.62 32.33
CA SER A 1017 -1.49 4.31 33.77
C SER A 1017 -1.69 2.81 34.04
N LYS A 1018 -2.53 2.14 33.24
CA LYS A 1018 -2.76 0.69 33.33
C LYS A 1018 -1.60 -0.15 32.78
N THR A 1019 -0.82 0.39 31.85
CA THR A 1019 0.40 -0.27 31.37
C THR A 1019 1.49 -0.26 32.44
N LEU A 1020 1.73 0.89 33.09
CA LEU A 1020 2.83 1.08 34.05
C LEU A 1020 2.57 0.56 35.47
N GLY A 1021 1.31 0.30 35.85
CA GLY A 1021 0.93 0.00 37.24
C GLY A 1021 0.74 1.28 38.08
N ASP A 1022 0.18 1.15 39.29
CA ASP A 1022 -0.14 2.31 40.14
C ASP A 1022 1.12 3.07 40.58
N VAL A 1023 2.18 2.34 40.97
CA VAL A 1023 3.46 2.90 41.43
C VAL A 1023 4.21 3.58 40.29
N GLY A 1024 4.36 2.89 39.15
CA GLY A 1024 4.98 3.46 37.96
C GLY A 1024 4.26 4.72 37.48
N ALA A 1025 2.92 4.69 37.44
CA ALA A 1025 2.13 5.87 37.05
C ALA A 1025 2.30 7.06 38.02
N ALA A 1026 2.41 6.82 39.33
CA ALA A 1026 2.65 7.88 40.32
C ALA A 1026 4.03 8.55 40.14
N LEU A 1027 5.08 7.74 39.91
CA LEU A 1027 6.43 8.23 39.62
C LEU A 1027 6.52 9.01 38.31
N VAL A 1028 5.72 8.64 37.32
CA VAL A 1028 5.61 9.42 36.09
C VAL A 1028 4.84 10.71 36.30
N ALA A 1029 3.71 10.67 37.03
CA ALA A 1029 2.90 11.85 37.35
C ALA A 1029 3.71 12.94 38.07
N LYS A 1030 4.59 12.56 39.00
CA LYS A 1030 5.45 13.47 39.78
C LYS A 1030 6.76 13.86 39.08
N ASN A 1031 6.97 13.42 37.84
CA ASN A 1031 8.18 13.68 37.04
C ASN A 1031 9.51 13.30 37.74
N ALA A 1032 9.54 12.14 38.40
CA ALA A 1032 10.79 11.62 38.97
C ALA A 1032 11.84 11.39 37.85
N ASN A 1033 13.04 11.93 38.03
CA ASN A 1033 14.14 11.85 37.06
C ASN A 1033 14.88 10.51 37.15
N ALA A 1034 14.15 9.41 36.97
CA ALA A 1034 14.67 8.05 37.04
C ALA A 1034 13.98 7.15 36.00
N SER A 1035 14.76 6.28 35.35
CA SER A 1035 14.25 5.26 34.44
C SER A 1035 13.45 4.20 35.22
N LEU A 1036 12.42 3.63 34.59
CA LEU A 1036 11.53 2.66 35.22
C LEU A 1036 11.73 1.29 34.58
N LEU A 1037 11.77 0.24 35.39
CA LEU A 1037 11.72 -1.14 34.94
C LEU A 1037 10.48 -1.78 35.56
N VAL A 1038 9.43 -1.95 34.76
CA VAL A 1038 8.15 -2.49 35.19
C VAL A 1038 8.10 -3.98 34.89
N VAL A 1039 7.87 -4.82 35.89
CA VAL A 1039 7.91 -6.28 35.75
C VAL A 1039 6.55 -6.89 36.01
N GLN A 1040 6.20 -7.94 35.27
CA GLN A 1040 5.01 -8.75 35.48
C GLN A 1040 5.36 -10.25 35.46
N ALA A 1041 4.90 -10.97 36.47
CA ALA A 1041 5.00 -12.43 36.55
C ALA A 1041 3.95 -13.11 35.66
N SER A 1042 4.36 -14.17 34.99
CA SER A 1042 3.48 -15.04 34.21
C SER A 1042 2.52 -15.80 35.13
N ALA A 1043 1.25 -15.88 34.74
CA ALA A 1043 0.31 -16.75 35.42
C ALA A 1043 0.60 -18.19 34.98
N SER A 1044 1.00 -19.06 35.91
CA SER A 1044 1.22 -20.47 35.62
C SER A 1044 -0.01 -21.04 34.87
N PRO A 1045 0.16 -21.76 33.74
CA PRO A 1045 -0.95 -22.23 32.91
C PRO A 1045 -1.88 -23.26 33.59
N THR A 1046 -1.63 -23.60 34.86
CA THR A 1046 -2.48 -24.44 35.71
C THR A 1046 -3.63 -23.68 36.40
N ALA A 1047 -3.77 -22.37 36.20
CA ALA A 1047 -4.77 -21.53 36.88
C ALA A 1047 -5.73 -20.77 35.92
N LEU A 1048 -5.93 -21.28 34.71
CA LEU A 1048 -7.00 -20.84 33.78
C LEU A 1048 -8.07 -21.91 33.61
#